data_AF-A0A814V1A0-F1
#
_entry.id   AF-A0A814V1A0-F1
#
_cell.length_a   1.000
_cell.length_b   1.000
_cell.length_c   1.000
_cell.angle_alpha   90.00
_cell.angle_beta   90.00
_cell.angle_gamma   90.00
#
_symmetry.space_group_name_H-M   'P 1'
#
loop_
_entity.id
_entity.type
_entity.pdbx_description
1 polymer ?
#
loop_
_entity_poly.entity_id
_entity_poly.type
_entity_poly.pdbx_seq_one_letter_code
_entity_poly.pdbx_strand_id
1 'polypeptide(L)'
;MLSISIIKTLLYRTQIRFVSSSSIDIADFIRGMSSAKKLKIESSSTINKPRHVRMKERGRDPGLTSRINLQIISNGYANTSKSLILNNDQTNYMFNCGEGTQRTLQEKNTAWEIKFSKTKHLFMTRKSWETMGGLLGVCISLKDAYLNEITFHAPCDVISLLKHWKGLEAFPNVTLEQYDYNKGEFKDDCFKINAIPLRANINVENLNSKQQQLTTSNDLTSMKKFPDDLVYAYLCETHPFPGSLSAELCAFHKVPPTELRARLKNGEDVTLPDGRVIHSKDVTLPGEPPVKVLILDCPSLAYLDSINKSELNSHSYHVIVHLAPSSILNNEIYRTWMKSMNTIHHLLLDETQKNVHMEAIYRYQTQLNYIDDGIFPLLSYHNILKEDLKIPESIDNISYGFTSTRIPIRPTLGPDNSKLVTLQPQNYIDILLENEEFKQKFTAAKQQLQAMHEIAKTGHSYPEIIFLGTGSACPSKPRNTSGILVHINDANIFLLECAEGTTGQIRHFYGDQSDEILSHIRFAYISHMHADHLGGLYGLIQQRRRAFEKLGHKYEKLILLCPNKYVDVGRKQWNYFSNKYLFDDDVHIVFNRTLTNGLPTLTHIGGENTQEEIFLFDKFKSIGLHGVQTVLVEHIYDAHALVLRHIDGWSLAFSGDCKQSSDFIQAG
;
A
#
# COMPACT_ATOMS: atom_id res chain seq x y z
N MET A 1 0.44 20.25 16.03
CA MET A 1 0.99 21.60 16.26
C MET A 1 2.32 21.87 15.53
N LEU A 2 2.76 21.02 14.59
CA LEU A 2 4.02 21.20 13.83
C LEU A 2 3.84 21.52 12.33
N SER A 3 2.60 21.68 11.82
CA SER A 3 2.37 22.07 10.41
C SER A 3 2.33 23.57 10.15
N ILE A 4 2.62 24.40 11.16
CA ILE A 4 2.52 25.87 11.09
C ILE A 4 3.83 26.52 10.62
N SER A 5 4.99 25.86 10.82
CA SER A 5 6.30 26.43 10.48
C SER A 5 6.60 26.37 8.98
N ILE A 6 6.13 25.34 8.26
CA ILE A 6 6.50 25.12 6.85
C ILE A 6 5.80 26.12 5.91
N ILE A 7 4.57 26.52 6.24
CA ILE A 7 3.80 27.50 5.46
C ILE A 7 4.24 28.93 5.76
N LYS A 8 4.68 29.21 7.00
CA LYS A 8 5.36 30.49 7.30
C LYS A 8 6.69 30.62 6.54
N THR A 9 7.42 29.54 6.29
CA THR A 9 8.70 29.60 5.54
C THR A 9 8.52 29.73 4.03
N LEU A 10 7.49 29.11 3.44
CA LEU A 10 7.21 29.21 1.99
C LEU A 10 6.68 30.58 1.56
N LEU A 11 6.02 31.33 2.45
CA LEU A 11 5.47 32.67 2.15
C LEU A 11 6.44 33.82 2.49
N TYR A 12 7.53 33.59 3.23
CA TYR A 12 8.45 34.66 3.67
C TYR A 12 9.77 34.75 2.88
N ARG A 13 10.03 33.87 1.92
CA ARG A 13 11.36 33.78 1.25
C ARG A 13 11.35 33.98 -0.26
N THR A 14 10.32 34.61 -0.81
CA THR A 14 10.40 35.27 -2.13
C THR A 14 10.36 36.79 -1.95
N GLN A 15 11.58 37.35 -1.91
CA GLN A 15 11.98 38.74 -2.13
C GLN A 15 11.70 39.85 -1.09
N ILE A 16 12.82 40.53 -0.78
CA ILE A 16 12.97 41.96 -0.48
C ILE A 16 12.33 42.45 0.84
N ARG A 17 13.23 42.87 1.75
CA ARG A 17 12.92 43.66 2.94
C ARG A 17 11.99 44.82 2.59
N PHE A 18 10.80 44.88 3.18
CA PHE A 18 10.24 46.12 3.72
C PHE A 18 9.47 45.86 5.01
N VAL A 19 9.76 46.68 6.01
CA VAL A 19 9.11 46.75 7.31
C VAL A 19 7.72 47.38 7.12
N SER A 20 6.64 46.63 7.36
CA SER A 20 5.43 47.21 7.98
C SER A 20 4.53 46.11 8.54
N SER A 21 3.91 46.43 9.67
CA SER A 21 3.21 45.55 10.59
C SER A 21 1.74 45.35 10.20
N SER A 22 1.40 44.17 9.66
CA SER A 22 0.07 43.55 9.79
C SER A 22 0.07 42.17 9.12
N SER A 23 0.46 41.12 9.84
CA SER A 23 0.41 39.73 9.38
C SER A 23 -0.85 39.03 9.89
N ILE A 24 -1.72 38.61 8.97
CA ILE A 24 -2.81 37.66 9.25
C ILE A 24 -2.20 36.25 9.31
N ASP A 25 -2.42 35.55 10.42
CA ASP A 25 -1.81 34.24 10.67
C ASP A 25 -2.55 33.11 9.94
N ILE A 26 -2.00 32.68 8.80
CA ILE A 26 -2.45 31.52 7.99
C ILE A 26 -2.47 30.21 8.81
N ALA A 27 -1.80 30.18 9.97
CA ALA A 27 -1.87 29.08 10.93
C ALA A 27 -3.28 28.81 11.47
N ASP A 28 -4.12 29.85 11.59
CA ASP A 28 -5.51 29.70 12.06
C ASP A 28 -6.45 29.28 10.92
N PHE A 29 -6.09 29.56 9.67
CA PHE A 29 -6.81 29.13 8.47
C PHE A 29 -6.79 27.59 8.29
N ILE A 30 -5.64 26.95 8.56
CA ILE A 30 -5.50 25.48 8.44
C ILE A 30 -6.07 24.75 9.66
N ARG A 31 -6.05 25.36 10.85
CA ARG A 31 -6.73 24.82 12.03
C ARG A 31 -8.26 24.72 11.82
N GLY A 32 -8.85 25.66 11.06
CA GLY A 32 -10.25 25.60 10.63
C GLY A 32 -10.60 24.38 9.75
N MET A 33 -9.68 23.91 8.91
CA MET A 33 -9.88 22.72 8.08
C MET A 33 -9.91 21.42 8.89
N SER A 34 -9.16 21.34 9.98
CA SER A 34 -9.09 20.15 10.86
C SER A 34 -10.25 20.03 11.86
N SER A 35 -11.02 21.12 12.04
CA SER A 35 -12.07 21.24 13.05
C SER A 35 -13.50 21.13 12.51
N ALA A 36 -13.66 20.75 11.23
CA ALA A 36 -14.95 20.33 10.68
C ALA A 36 -15.45 19.10 11.46
N LYS A 37 -16.29 19.38 12.47
CA LYS A 37 -16.99 18.39 13.30
C LYS A 37 -17.63 17.33 12.42
N LYS A 38 -17.61 16.08 12.89
CA LYS A 38 -18.53 15.03 12.47
C LYS A 38 -19.97 15.55 12.55
N LEU A 39 -20.48 16.11 11.47
CA LEU A 39 -21.90 16.34 11.30
C LEU A 39 -22.51 15.00 10.92
N LYS A 40 -23.19 14.39 11.90
CA LYS A 40 -24.23 13.40 11.61
C LYS A 40 -25.24 14.11 10.72
N ILE A 41 -25.34 13.67 9.47
CA ILE A 41 -26.45 14.04 8.60
C ILE A 41 -27.69 13.34 9.16
N GLU A 42 -28.47 14.05 9.98
CA GLU A 42 -29.86 13.71 10.21
C GLU A 42 -30.65 14.24 9.00
N SER A 43 -30.92 13.37 8.03
CA SER A 43 -31.82 13.67 6.94
C SER A 43 -33.27 13.66 7.45
N SER A 44 -33.84 14.84 7.67
CA SER A 44 -35.28 15.01 7.81
C SER A 44 -35.94 15.01 6.42
N SER A 45 -36.37 13.84 5.96
CA SER A 45 -37.42 13.73 4.95
C SER A 45 -38.33 12.55 5.29
N THR A 46 -39.52 12.90 5.74
CA THR A 46 -40.67 12.01 5.95
C THR A 46 -41.11 11.45 4.61
N ILE A 47 -40.53 10.31 4.22
CA ILE A 47 -41.12 9.38 3.25
C ILE A 47 -41.25 8.04 3.98
N ASN A 48 -42.49 7.59 4.16
CA ASN A 48 -42.86 6.34 4.81
C ASN A 48 -42.14 5.16 4.16
N LYS A 49 -41.03 4.70 4.75
CA LYS A 49 -40.41 3.40 4.44
C LYS A 49 -41.25 2.28 5.07
N PRO A 50 -41.52 1.17 4.36
CA PRO A 50 -42.16 0.02 4.98
C PRO A 50 -41.27 -0.48 6.13
N ARG A 51 -41.89 -0.74 7.29
CA ARG A 51 -41.22 -1.25 8.49
C ARG A 51 -40.55 -2.58 8.18
N HIS A 52 -39.23 -2.58 7.93
CA HIS A 52 -38.42 -3.78 8.06
C HIS A 52 -38.33 -4.13 9.55
N VAL A 53 -39.06 -5.16 9.94
CA VAL A 53 -38.98 -5.77 11.27
C VAL A 53 -37.56 -6.33 11.44
N ARG A 54 -36.76 -5.68 12.29
CA ARG A 54 -35.45 -6.18 12.71
C ARG A 54 -35.68 -7.38 13.62
N MET A 55 -35.65 -8.59 13.07
CA MET A 55 -35.67 -9.81 13.87
C MET A 55 -34.39 -9.84 14.73
N LYS A 56 -34.57 -9.89 16.06
CA LYS A 56 -33.49 -10.23 17.00
C LYS A 56 -33.07 -11.67 16.73
N GLU A 57 -31.91 -11.88 16.13
CA GLU A 57 -31.28 -13.19 16.04
C GLU A 57 -30.85 -13.63 17.44
N ARG A 58 -31.58 -14.58 18.04
CA ARG A 58 -31.19 -15.28 19.26
C ARG A 58 -30.75 -16.70 18.89
N GLY A 59 -29.57 -17.10 19.39
CA GLY A 59 -29.07 -18.48 19.37
C GLY A 59 -28.56 -18.97 18.01
N ARG A 60 -27.39 -18.49 17.57
CA ARG A 60 -26.61 -19.14 16.52
C ARG A 60 -25.39 -19.82 17.12
N ASP A 61 -25.08 -20.99 16.58
CA ASP A 61 -23.85 -21.73 16.84
C ASP A 61 -22.65 -20.82 16.49
N PRO A 62 -21.65 -20.64 17.38
CA PRO A 62 -20.61 -19.63 17.20
C PRO A 62 -19.73 -19.78 15.96
N GLY A 63 -19.67 -20.97 15.36
CA GLY A 63 -18.67 -21.33 14.33
C GLY A 63 -19.09 -21.21 12.87
N LEU A 64 -20.38 -21.25 12.52
CA LEU A 64 -20.80 -21.29 11.11
C LEU A 64 -21.39 -19.96 10.63
N THR A 65 -20.62 -19.26 9.78
CA THR A 65 -21.04 -17.96 9.22
C THR A 65 -21.82 -18.13 7.92
N SER A 66 -23.02 -17.54 7.85
CA SER A 66 -23.86 -17.55 6.65
C SER A 66 -23.42 -16.56 5.57
N ARG A 67 -22.36 -15.77 5.82
CA ARG A 67 -21.88 -14.76 4.89
C ARG A 67 -20.38 -14.82 4.75
N ILE A 68 -19.93 -15.04 3.52
CA ILE A 68 -18.53 -15.10 3.15
C ILE A 68 -18.35 -14.23 1.93
N ASN A 69 -17.34 -13.36 1.94
CA ASN A 69 -17.08 -12.44 0.85
C ASN A 69 -15.63 -12.50 0.45
N LEU A 70 -15.40 -12.33 -0.85
CA LEU A 70 -14.13 -11.96 -1.41
C LEU A 70 -14.18 -10.45 -1.68
N GLN A 71 -13.17 -9.72 -1.23
CA GLN A 71 -13.08 -8.28 -1.43
C GLN A 71 -11.68 -7.89 -1.88
N ILE A 72 -11.61 -7.12 -2.96
CA ILE A 72 -10.33 -6.65 -3.49
C ILE A 72 -9.90 -5.40 -2.73
N ILE A 73 -8.68 -5.44 -2.18
CA ILE A 73 -8.04 -4.27 -1.59
C ILE A 73 -7.45 -3.43 -2.71
N SER A 74 -6.70 -4.08 -3.61
CA SER A 74 -6.01 -3.39 -4.69
C SER A 74 -5.70 -4.33 -5.86
N ASN A 75 -5.80 -3.80 -7.07
CA ASN A 75 -5.58 -4.50 -8.34
C ASN A 75 -4.16 -4.30 -8.91
N GLY A 76 -3.32 -3.50 -8.25
CA GLY A 76 -1.95 -3.22 -8.67
C GLY A 76 -1.74 -1.92 -9.46
N TYR A 77 -2.81 -1.19 -9.78
CA TYR A 77 -2.71 0.09 -10.47
C TYR A 77 -1.91 1.12 -9.67
N ALA A 78 -1.27 2.08 -10.36
CA ALA A 78 -0.48 3.14 -9.74
C ALA A 78 0.63 2.64 -8.77
N ASN A 79 1.30 1.53 -9.12
CA ASN A 79 2.33 0.86 -8.30
C ASN A 79 1.85 0.39 -6.91
N THR A 80 0.54 0.15 -6.76
CA THR A 80 0.00 -0.54 -5.60
C THR A 80 0.24 -2.05 -5.69
N SER A 81 0.04 -2.77 -4.59
CA SER A 81 0.16 -4.23 -4.56
C SER A 81 -1.16 -4.92 -4.89
N LYS A 82 -1.11 -6.03 -5.62
CA LYS A 82 -2.26 -6.92 -5.84
C LYS A 82 -2.59 -7.66 -4.55
N SER A 83 -3.70 -7.29 -3.92
CA SER A 83 -4.09 -7.81 -2.61
C SER A 83 -5.61 -7.88 -2.44
N LEU A 84 -6.05 -8.86 -1.65
CA LEU A 84 -7.47 -9.14 -1.41
C LEU A 84 -7.71 -9.73 -0.03
N ILE A 85 -8.97 -9.75 0.39
CA ILE A 85 -9.42 -10.37 1.63
C ILE A 85 -10.55 -11.33 1.32
N LEU A 86 -10.44 -12.54 1.86
CA LEU A 86 -11.61 -13.37 2.15
C LEU A 86 -12.06 -13.01 3.56
N ASN A 87 -13.34 -12.71 3.77
CA ASN A 87 -13.85 -12.38 5.10
C ASN A 87 -15.19 -13.05 5.38
N ASN A 88 -15.45 -13.20 6.67
CA ASN A 88 -16.76 -13.45 7.23
C ASN A 88 -17.08 -12.38 8.30
N ASP A 89 -18.13 -12.57 9.08
CA ASP A 89 -18.54 -11.62 10.11
C ASP A 89 -17.52 -11.49 11.26
N GLN A 90 -16.56 -12.40 11.41
CA GLN A 90 -15.65 -12.49 12.56
C GLN A 90 -14.16 -12.33 12.19
N THR A 91 -13.74 -12.86 11.05
CA THR A 91 -12.32 -13.02 10.68
C THR A 91 -12.07 -12.55 9.25
N ASN A 92 -10.96 -11.86 9.04
CA ASN A 92 -10.39 -11.59 7.72
C ASN A 92 -9.17 -12.47 7.47
N TYR A 93 -9.12 -13.07 6.28
CA TYR A 93 -8.01 -13.81 5.71
C TYR A 93 -7.46 -12.96 4.56
N MET A 94 -6.33 -12.31 4.81
CA MET A 94 -5.78 -11.33 3.89
C MET A 94 -4.67 -11.98 3.04
N PHE A 95 -4.72 -11.76 1.74
CA PHE A 95 -3.75 -12.29 0.78
C PHE A 95 -2.93 -11.14 0.20
N ASN A 96 -1.61 -11.24 0.39
CA ASN A 96 -0.60 -10.22 0.11
C ASN A 96 -0.79 -8.90 0.87
N CYS A 97 0.31 -8.20 1.08
CA CYS A 97 0.43 -6.96 1.86
C CYS A 97 1.62 -6.12 1.37
N GLY A 98 1.57 -5.59 0.15
CA GLY A 98 2.59 -4.64 -0.31
C GLY A 98 2.42 -3.22 0.24
N GLU A 99 3.31 -2.31 -0.14
CA GLU A 99 3.30 -0.93 0.35
C GLU A 99 1.94 -0.24 0.18
N GLY A 100 1.54 0.56 1.16
CA GLY A 100 0.30 1.33 1.14
C GLY A 100 -0.96 0.54 1.52
N THR A 101 -0.86 -0.79 1.72
CA THR A 101 -2.02 -1.64 2.05
C THR A 101 -2.74 -1.18 3.32
N GLN A 102 -1.99 -0.86 4.39
CA GLN A 102 -2.57 -0.32 5.62
C GLN A 102 -3.39 0.95 5.37
N ARG A 103 -2.91 1.82 4.47
CA ARG A 103 -3.48 3.13 4.19
C ARG A 103 -4.76 3.00 3.38
N THR A 104 -4.79 2.08 2.41
CA THR A 104 -5.99 1.70 1.66
C THR A 104 -7.07 1.14 2.59
N LEU A 105 -6.70 0.28 3.54
CA LEU A 105 -7.64 -0.33 4.50
C LEU A 105 -8.22 0.66 5.51
N GLN A 106 -7.56 1.79 5.75
CA GLN A 106 -8.11 2.85 6.59
C GLN A 106 -9.27 3.62 5.92
N GLU A 107 -9.48 3.48 4.61
CA GLU A 107 -10.48 4.27 3.90
C GLU A 107 -11.91 3.88 4.30
N LYS A 108 -12.68 4.84 4.83
CA LYS A 108 -13.98 4.61 5.50
C LYS A 108 -15.21 4.89 4.61
N ASN A 109 -14.99 5.31 3.37
CA ASN A 109 -16.07 5.66 2.45
C ASN A 109 -16.56 4.48 1.62
N THR A 110 -16.06 3.27 1.88
CA THR A 110 -16.59 2.04 1.29
C THR A 110 -17.66 1.49 2.22
N ALA A 111 -18.86 1.17 1.70
CA ALA A 111 -19.93 0.55 2.49
C ALA A 111 -19.56 -0.86 2.99
N TRP A 112 -18.46 -1.41 2.49
CA TRP A 112 -17.87 -2.71 2.83
C TRP A 112 -16.65 -2.52 3.74
N GLU A 113 -16.78 -1.74 4.81
CA GLU A 113 -15.66 -1.38 5.70
C GLU A 113 -14.94 -2.64 6.21
N ILE A 114 -13.70 -2.82 5.77
CA ILE A 114 -12.84 -3.90 6.25
C ILE A 114 -12.24 -3.47 7.58
N LYS A 115 -12.67 -4.11 8.66
CA LYS A 115 -12.10 -3.85 9.98
C LYS A 115 -10.78 -4.58 10.12
N PHE A 116 -9.69 -3.84 10.09
CA PHE A 116 -8.34 -4.40 10.25
C PHE A 116 -8.16 -5.18 11.55
N SER A 117 -8.90 -4.79 12.61
CA SER A 117 -8.97 -5.49 13.90
C SER A 117 -9.52 -6.94 13.82
N LYS A 118 -9.97 -7.40 12.66
CA LYS A 118 -10.41 -8.79 12.42
C LYS A 118 -9.41 -9.61 11.60
N THR A 119 -8.31 -9.00 11.16
CA THR A 119 -7.29 -9.67 10.36
C THR A 119 -6.42 -10.56 11.25
N LYS A 120 -6.67 -11.87 11.19
CA LYS A 120 -5.93 -12.88 11.97
C LYS A 120 -4.92 -13.66 11.15
N HIS A 121 -5.15 -13.77 9.84
CA HIS A 121 -4.32 -14.56 8.95
C HIS A 121 -3.85 -13.71 7.75
N LEU A 122 -2.54 -13.73 7.51
CA LEU A 122 -1.88 -13.10 6.38
C LEU A 122 -1.22 -14.17 5.50
N PHE A 123 -1.75 -14.37 4.30
CA PHE A 123 -1.26 -15.31 3.31
C PHE A 123 -0.42 -14.59 2.26
N MET A 124 0.83 -14.96 2.11
CA MET A 124 1.75 -14.39 1.13
C MET A 124 1.93 -15.37 -0.02
N THR A 125 1.70 -14.92 -1.25
CA THR A 125 1.78 -15.79 -2.42
C THR A 125 3.23 -16.04 -2.85
N ARG A 126 4.15 -15.10 -2.61
CA ARG A 126 5.57 -15.26 -2.92
C ARG A 126 6.44 -14.40 -2.02
N LYS A 127 7.75 -14.72 -1.97
CA LYS A 127 8.77 -13.89 -1.31
C LYS A 127 9.16 -12.71 -2.21
N SER A 128 8.33 -11.67 -2.25
CA SER A 128 8.58 -10.44 -3.03
C SER A 128 8.25 -9.21 -2.20
N TRP A 129 8.93 -8.10 -2.48
CA TRP A 129 8.58 -6.81 -1.91
C TRP A 129 7.18 -6.35 -2.32
N GLU A 130 6.75 -6.68 -3.54
CA GLU A 130 5.40 -6.37 -4.02
C GLU A 130 4.32 -7.04 -3.16
N THR A 131 4.59 -8.22 -2.60
CA THR A 131 3.64 -8.96 -1.76
C THR A 131 3.81 -8.68 -0.28
N MET A 132 4.95 -8.16 0.18
CA MET A 132 5.29 -8.07 1.61
C MET A 132 5.74 -6.68 2.09
N GLY A 133 5.95 -5.71 1.20
CA GLY A 133 6.54 -4.40 1.55
C GLY A 133 5.71 -3.55 2.52
N GLY A 134 4.41 -3.82 2.67
CA GLY A 134 3.54 -3.13 3.62
C GLY A 134 3.44 -3.82 4.99
N LEU A 135 4.17 -4.91 5.22
CA LEU A 135 4.13 -5.65 6.48
C LEU A 135 4.55 -4.79 7.68
N LEU A 136 5.52 -3.89 7.50
CA LEU A 136 5.98 -2.99 8.55
C LEU A 136 4.85 -2.07 9.00
N GLY A 137 4.23 -1.36 8.06
CA GLY A 137 3.06 -0.53 8.31
C GLY A 137 1.88 -1.28 8.92
N VAL A 138 1.58 -2.49 8.41
CA VAL A 138 0.55 -3.35 8.98
C VAL A 138 0.85 -3.72 10.43
N CYS A 139 2.08 -4.13 10.74
CA CYS A 139 2.46 -4.53 12.10
C CYS A 139 2.36 -3.37 13.09
N ILE A 140 2.68 -2.15 12.65
CA ILE A 140 2.51 -0.94 13.47
C ILE A 140 1.02 -0.69 13.71
N SER A 141 0.19 -0.80 12.68
CA SER A 141 -1.26 -0.68 12.81
C SER A 141 -1.90 -1.75 13.72
N LEU A 142 -1.32 -2.96 13.84
CA LEU A 142 -1.80 -4.00 14.77
C LEU A 142 -1.68 -3.55 16.25
N LYS A 143 -0.64 -2.78 16.58
CA LYS A 143 -0.44 -2.21 17.91
C LYS A 143 -1.61 -1.32 18.31
N ASP A 144 -1.98 -0.41 17.42
CA ASP A 144 -3.05 0.56 17.64
C ASP A 144 -4.44 -0.11 17.70
N ALA A 145 -4.59 -1.26 17.03
CA ALA A 145 -5.80 -2.05 17.03
C ALA A 145 -5.97 -2.97 18.25
N TYR A 146 -4.98 -3.03 19.17
CA TYR A 146 -4.95 -3.96 20.31
C TYR A 146 -5.11 -5.44 19.91
N LEU A 147 -4.63 -5.80 18.72
CA LEU A 147 -4.54 -7.19 18.31
C LEU A 147 -3.33 -7.84 18.96
N ASN A 148 -3.52 -9.01 19.57
CA ASN A 148 -2.46 -9.71 20.31
C ASN A 148 -1.84 -10.87 19.52
N GLU A 149 -2.41 -11.26 18.38
CA GLU A 149 -1.99 -12.45 17.64
C GLU A 149 -2.27 -12.32 16.15
N ILE A 150 -1.29 -12.71 15.33
CA ILE A 150 -1.43 -12.81 13.87
C ILE A 150 -0.61 -13.99 13.35
N THR A 151 -1.20 -14.78 12.46
CA THR A 151 -0.53 -15.91 11.82
C THR A 151 -0.14 -15.55 10.39
N PHE A 152 1.15 -15.68 10.07
CA PHE A 152 1.68 -15.58 8.73
C PHE A 152 1.71 -16.95 8.06
N HIS A 153 1.17 -16.99 6.85
CA HIS A 153 1.25 -18.12 5.94
C HIS A 153 2.11 -17.64 4.77
N ALA A 154 3.38 -18.05 4.71
CA ALA A 154 4.29 -17.55 3.68
C ALA A 154 5.36 -18.57 3.27
N PRO A 155 5.83 -18.52 2.01
CA PRO A 155 6.86 -19.42 1.47
C PRO A 155 8.23 -19.29 2.12
N CYS A 156 8.42 -18.31 2.99
CA CYS A 156 9.71 -17.90 3.53
C CYS A 156 9.58 -17.55 5.01
N ASP A 157 10.70 -17.50 5.73
CA ASP A 157 10.72 -17.11 7.14
C ASP A 157 10.44 -15.61 7.30
N VAL A 158 9.17 -15.25 7.50
CA VAL A 158 8.72 -13.86 7.69
C VAL A 158 9.09 -13.36 9.07
N ILE A 159 9.09 -14.24 10.07
CA ILE A 159 9.41 -13.88 11.45
C ILE A 159 10.86 -13.40 11.53
N SER A 160 11.78 -14.07 10.85
CA SER A 160 13.17 -13.63 10.73
C SER A 160 13.28 -12.25 10.09
N LEU A 161 12.56 -11.98 9.00
CA LEU A 161 12.50 -10.65 8.38
C LEU A 161 12.01 -9.58 9.37
N LEU A 162 10.89 -9.82 10.03
CA LEU A 162 10.31 -8.89 11.00
C LEU A 162 11.24 -8.64 12.20
N LYS A 163 11.97 -9.66 12.66
CA LYS A 163 12.99 -9.51 13.72
C LYS A 163 14.10 -8.55 13.32
N HIS A 164 14.51 -8.54 12.05
CA HIS A 164 15.51 -7.57 11.56
C HIS A 164 14.94 -6.14 11.54
N TRP A 165 13.65 -5.99 11.25
CA TRP A 165 12.97 -4.69 11.28
C TRP A 165 12.65 -4.19 12.70
N LYS A 166 12.73 -5.03 13.74
CA LYS A 166 12.56 -4.58 15.14
C LYS A 166 13.52 -3.47 15.56
N GLY A 167 14.65 -3.33 14.85
CA GLY A 167 15.58 -2.22 15.04
C GLY A 167 15.09 -0.88 14.47
N LEU A 168 14.07 -0.90 13.60
CA LEU A 168 13.48 0.29 12.97
C LEU A 168 12.31 0.85 13.78
N GLU A 169 11.50 -0.03 14.38
CA GLU A 169 10.38 0.34 15.25
C GLU A 169 10.07 -0.73 16.32
N ALA A 170 9.47 -0.30 17.43
CA ALA A 170 9.00 -1.19 18.48
C ALA A 170 7.70 -1.90 18.06
N PHE A 171 7.83 -3.16 17.64
CA PHE A 171 6.68 -4.03 17.35
C PHE A 171 5.86 -4.30 18.62
N PRO A 172 4.52 -4.32 18.53
CA PRO A 172 3.65 -4.72 19.65
C PRO A 172 3.95 -6.14 20.14
N ASN A 173 3.44 -6.48 21.33
CA ASN A 173 3.37 -7.85 21.86
C ASN A 173 2.36 -8.69 21.05
N VAL A 174 2.53 -8.74 19.74
CA VAL A 174 1.79 -9.63 18.86
C VAL A 174 2.54 -10.95 18.82
N THR A 175 1.85 -12.03 19.17
CA THR A 175 2.34 -13.38 18.88
C THR A 175 2.38 -13.54 17.38
N LEU A 176 3.59 -13.58 16.82
CA LEU A 176 3.83 -13.83 15.41
C LEU A 176 4.01 -15.33 15.24
N GLU A 177 3.04 -15.96 14.60
CA GLU A 177 3.14 -17.37 14.24
C GLU A 177 3.41 -17.50 12.75
N GLN A 178 4.19 -18.51 12.37
CA GLN A 178 4.33 -18.89 10.98
C GLN A 178 3.79 -20.29 10.80
N TYR A 179 2.86 -20.43 9.85
CA TYR A 179 2.32 -21.71 9.49
C TYR A 179 3.34 -22.53 8.71
N ASP A 180 3.55 -23.77 9.12
CA ASP A 180 4.42 -24.73 8.45
C ASP A 180 3.59 -25.55 7.47
N TYR A 181 3.75 -25.28 6.18
CA TYR A 181 3.04 -26.02 5.13
C TYR A 181 3.34 -27.52 5.09
N ASN A 182 4.42 -27.97 5.74
CA ASN A 182 4.67 -29.40 5.90
C ASN A 182 3.66 -30.09 6.84
N LYS A 183 2.92 -29.31 7.65
CA LYS A 183 1.83 -29.82 8.51
C LYS A 183 0.53 -30.11 7.76
N GLY A 184 0.49 -29.82 6.45
CA GLY A 184 -0.69 -30.00 5.61
C GLY A 184 -1.54 -28.75 5.47
N GLU A 185 -2.82 -28.93 5.17
CA GLU A 185 -3.78 -27.84 4.97
C GLU A 185 -4.06 -27.04 6.26
N PHE A 186 -4.17 -25.73 6.14
CA PHE A 186 -4.71 -24.90 7.21
C PHE A 186 -6.21 -25.12 7.30
N LYS A 187 -6.75 -25.28 8.52
CA LYS A 187 -8.18 -25.47 8.74
C LYS A 187 -8.62 -24.70 9.99
N ASP A 188 -9.72 -23.97 9.85
CA ASP A 188 -10.44 -23.37 10.96
C ASP A 188 -11.95 -23.60 10.82
N ASP A 189 -12.77 -22.84 11.55
CA ASP A 189 -14.24 -22.98 11.56
C ASP A 189 -14.91 -22.54 10.25
N CYS A 190 -14.22 -21.82 9.37
CA CYS A 190 -14.79 -21.26 8.14
C CYS A 190 -14.19 -21.90 6.88
N PHE A 191 -12.88 -22.09 6.86
CA PHE A 191 -12.14 -22.52 5.69
C PHE A 191 -11.22 -23.70 5.96
N LYS A 192 -11.04 -24.48 4.90
CA LYS A 192 -9.88 -25.33 4.65
C LYS A 192 -9.07 -24.66 3.54
N ILE A 193 -7.84 -24.26 3.83
CA ILE A 193 -6.96 -23.56 2.88
C ILE A 193 -5.74 -24.44 2.61
N ASN A 194 -5.63 -24.91 1.37
CA ASN A 194 -4.47 -25.65 0.91
C ASN A 194 -3.51 -24.71 0.15
N ALA A 195 -2.23 -24.77 0.49
CA ALA A 195 -1.19 -24.01 -0.19
C ALA A 195 -0.46 -24.92 -1.18
N ILE A 196 -0.60 -24.62 -2.47
CA ILE A 196 -0.08 -25.43 -3.57
C ILE A 196 1.21 -24.76 -4.08
N PRO A 197 2.39 -25.38 -3.85
CA PRO A 197 3.65 -24.82 -4.31
C PRO A 197 3.78 -24.95 -5.83
N LEU A 198 4.12 -23.85 -6.48
CA LEU A 198 4.33 -23.73 -7.92
C LEU A 198 5.76 -23.25 -8.16
N ARG A 199 6.49 -23.95 -9.05
CA ARG A 199 7.87 -23.61 -9.39
C ARG A 199 8.01 -23.08 -10.80
N ALA A 200 8.86 -22.06 -10.98
CA ALA A 200 9.22 -21.59 -12.31
C ALA A 200 10.03 -22.66 -13.06
N ASN A 201 9.65 -22.96 -14.31
CA ASN A 201 10.46 -23.75 -15.24
C ASN A 201 11.48 -22.82 -15.94
N ILE A 202 12.65 -22.67 -15.33
CA ILE A 202 13.72 -21.76 -15.78
C ILE A 202 14.26 -22.12 -17.18
N ASN A 203 13.98 -23.33 -17.70
CA ASN A 203 14.35 -23.71 -19.06
C ASN A 203 13.57 -22.95 -20.15
N VAL A 204 12.42 -22.35 -19.83
CA VAL A 204 11.59 -21.60 -20.80
C VAL A 204 12.09 -20.16 -20.98
N GLU A 205 12.75 -19.57 -19.97
CA GLU A 205 13.28 -18.19 -20.06
C GLU A 205 14.68 -18.12 -20.74
N ASN A 206 15.41 -19.23 -20.80
CA ASN A 206 16.76 -19.31 -21.39
C ASN A 206 16.79 -19.28 -22.94
N LEU A 207 15.66 -19.11 -23.61
CA LEU A 207 15.67 -18.83 -25.05
C LEU A 207 15.92 -17.34 -25.37
N ASN A 208 15.84 -16.43 -24.39
CA ASN A 208 16.00 -14.98 -24.64
C ASN A 208 17.08 -14.25 -23.81
N SER A 209 17.86 -14.92 -22.95
CA SER A 209 18.95 -14.24 -22.24
C SER A 209 20.10 -15.18 -21.89
N LYS A 210 21.14 -15.20 -22.73
CA LYS A 210 22.48 -15.68 -22.36
C LYS A 210 23.17 -14.61 -21.50
N GLN A 211 24.02 -15.09 -20.58
CA GLN A 211 24.95 -14.38 -19.66
C GLN A 211 24.34 -14.15 -18.26
N GLN A 212 24.95 -14.50 -17.13
CA GLN A 212 26.29 -15.01 -16.81
C GLN A 212 26.22 -15.61 -15.39
N GLN A 213 26.79 -16.80 -15.19
CA GLN A 213 27.12 -17.31 -13.85
C GLN A 213 28.39 -16.61 -13.35
N LEU A 214 28.42 -16.17 -12.09
CA LEU A 214 29.66 -15.97 -11.36
C LEU A 214 29.48 -16.23 -9.84
N THR A 215 30.19 -17.27 -9.41
CA THR A 215 31.01 -17.43 -8.20
C THR A 215 30.43 -17.08 -6.82
N THR A 216 30.22 -18.16 -6.07
CA THR A 216 30.12 -18.25 -4.62
C THR A 216 31.35 -17.68 -3.90
N SER A 217 31.14 -16.76 -2.97
CA SER A 217 32.01 -16.58 -1.80
C SER A 217 31.22 -16.90 -0.52
N ASN A 218 31.84 -17.73 0.30
CA ASN A 218 31.34 -18.19 1.59
C ASN A 218 31.54 -17.09 2.63
N ASP A 219 30.45 -16.52 3.15
CA ASP A 219 30.24 -16.28 4.58
C ASP A 219 28.96 -15.46 4.76
N LEU A 220 27.88 -16.12 5.21
CA LEU A 220 26.72 -15.56 5.90
C LEU A 220 25.84 -16.75 6.32
N THR A 221 26.13 -17.26 7.51
CA THR A 221 25.49 -18.44 8.09
C THR A 221 24.07 -18.14 8.62
N SER A 222 23.20 -19.14 8.43
CA SER A 222 21.92 -19.44 9.12
C SER A 222 20.56 -19.05 8.53
N MET A 223 20.46 -18.34 7.40
CA MET A 223 19.18 -18.27 6.69
C MET A 223 19.03 -19.47 5.74
N LYS A 224 18.03 -20.33 5.97
CA LYS A 224 17.59 -21.31 4.95
C LYS A 224 17.28 -20.52 3.68
N LYS A 225 18.08 -20.70 2.62
CA LYS A 225 17.82 -20.05 1.33
C LYS A 225 16.50 -20.60 0.78
N PHE A 226 15.46 -19.76 0.81
CA PHE A 226 14.18 -20.08 0.20
C PHE A 226 14.26 -19.83 -1.31
N PRO A 227 13.66 -20.69 -2.15
CA PRO A 227 13.76 -20.57 -3.60
C PRO A 227 12.91 -19.39 -4.11
N ASP A 228 13.48 -18.50 -4.93
CA ASP A 228 12.74 -17.38 -5.55
C ASP A 228 11.80 -17.84 -6.67
N ASP A 229 12.03 -19.03 -7.19
CA ASP A 229 11.17 -19.69 -8.16
C ASP A 229 9.88 -20.23 -7.52
N LEU A 230 9.66 -20.06 -6.21
CA LEU A 230 8.51 -20.61 -5.49
C LEU A 230 7.39 -19.58 -5.32
N VAL A 231 6.22 -19.92 -5.84
CA VAL A 231 4.97 -19.21 -5.65
C VAL A 231 3.95 -20.18 -5.04
N TYR A 232 3.13 -19.73 -4.10
CA TYR A 232 1.99 -20.48 -3.58
C TYR A 232 0.70 -19.99 -4.21
N ALA A 233 -0.02 -20.92 -4.81
CA ALA A 233 -1.45 -20.76 -5.04
C ALA A 233 -2.21 -21.21 -3.78
N TYR A 234 -3.33 -20.56 -3.47
CA TYR A 234 -4.15 -20.91 -2.31
C TYR A 234 -5.52 -21.40 -2.77
N LEU A 235 -5.82 -22.67 -2.50
CA LEU A 235 -7.14 -23.25 -2.67
C LEU A 235 -7.92 -23.11 -1.35
N CYS A 236 -8.87 -22.18 -1.35
CA CYS A 236 -9.73 -21.90 -0.19
C CYS A 236 -11.08 -22.59 -0.38
N GLU A 237 -11.36 -23.60 0.44
CA GLU A 237 -12.62 -24.34 0.44
C GLU A 237 -13.41 -23.99 1.71
N THR A 238 -14.66 -23.55 1.53
CA THR A 238 -15.57 -23.29 2.67
C THR A 238 -16.17 -24.59 3.19
N HIS A 239 -16.40 -24.69 4.50
CA HIS A 239 -17.16 -25.82 5.04
C HIS A 239 -18.62 -25.78 4.56
N PRO A 240 -19.29 -26.93 4.39
CA PRO A 240 -20.70 -26.97 4.02
C PRO A 240 -21.54 -26.21 5.05
N PHE A 241 -22.52 -25.42 4.58
CA PHE A 241 -23.42 -24.68 5.45
C PHE A 241 -24.73 -25.46 5.59
N PRO A 242 -25.15 -25.87 6.80
CA PRO A 242 -26.35 -26.66 7.00
C PRO A 242 -27.59 -25.83 6.70
N GLY A 243 -28.63 -26.54 6.28
CA GLY A 243 -29.95 -25.97 6.05
C GLY A 243 -30.51 -25.26 7.27
N SER A 244 -31.19 -24.14 7.06
CA SER A 244 -31.92 -23.48 8.14
C SER A 244 -33.30 -24.09 8.32
N LEU A 245 -33.72 -24.29 9.57
CA LEU A 245 -35.08 -24.69 9.89
C LEU A 245 -36.10 -23.65 9.39
N SER A 246 -37.06 -24.08 8.57
CA SER A 246 -38.14 -23.22 8.07
C SER A 246 -39.25 -23.10 9.12
N ALA A 247 -39.47 -21.88 9.60
CA ALA A 247 -40.56 -21.60 10.54
C ALA A 247 -41.94 -21.90 9.94
N GLU A 248 -42.09 -21.69 8.63
CA GLU A 248 -43.32 -21.93 7.88
C GLU A 248 -43.60 -23.43 7.73
N LEU A 249 -42.59 -24.24 7.36
CA LEU A 249 -42.74 -25.69 7.28
C LEU A 249 -42.98 -26.30 8.67
N CYS A 250 -42.27 -25.83 9.70
CA CYS A 250 -42.55 -26.23 11.08
C CYS A 250 -43.99 -25.90 11.49
N ALA A 251 -44.52 -24.75 11.09
CA ALA A 251 -45.91 -24.38 11.37
C ALA A 251 -46.90 -25.27 10.60
N PHE A 252 -46.63 -25.53 9.32
CA PHE A 252 -47.43 -26.42 8.47
C PHE A 252 -47.53 -27.85 9.05
N HIS A 253 -46.41 -28.41 9.52
CA HIS A 253 -46.36 -29.72 10.15
C HIS A 253 -46.85 -29.73 11.62
N LYS A 254 -47.21 -28.56 12.18
CA LYS A 254 -47.61 -28.34 13.58
C LYS A 254 -46.52 -28.74 14.59
N VAL A 255 -45.25 -28.53 14.24
CA VAL A 255 -44.11 -28.75 15.13
C VAL A 255 -44.08 -27.63 16.18
N PRO A 256 -44.26 -27.93 17.48
CA PRO A 256 -44.30 -26.91 18.51
C PRO A 256 -42.92 -26.24 18.70
N PRO A 257 -42.83 -24.97 19.12
CA PRO A 257 -41.59 -24.25 19.35
C PRO A 257 -40.90 -24.70 20.65
N THR A 258 -40.49 -25.97 20.68
CA THR A 258 -39.86 -26.66 21.81
C THR A 258 -38.50 -27.21 21.38
N GLU A 259 -37.85 -27.99 22.25
CA GLU A 259 -36.61 -28.72 21.97
C GLU A 259 -36.68 -29.57 20.68
N LEU A 260 -37.88 -30.02 20.29
CA LEU A 260 -38.11 -30.74 19.03
C LEU A 260 -37.62 -29.98 17.80
N ARG A 261 -37.76 -28.64 17.77
CA ARG A 261 -37.23 -27.81 16.66
C ARG A 261 -35.70 -27.74 16.65
N ALA A 262 -35.06 -27.79 17.81
CA ALA A 262 -33.59 -27.81 17.89
C ALA A 262 -33.05 -29.14 17.36
N ARG A 263 -33.69 -30.26 17.74
CA ARG A 263 -33.37 -31.59 17.23
C ARG A 263 -33.54 -31.68 15.71
N LEU A 264 -34.68 -31.21 15.19
CA LEU A 264 -34.91 -31.11 13.73
C LEU A 264 -33.86 -30.24 13.03
N LYS A 265 -33.46 -29.11 13.63
CA LYS A 265 -32.40 -28.25 13.08
C LYS A 265 -31.04 -28.95 13.05
N ASN A 266 -30.77 -29.84 14.01
CA ASN A 266 -29.53 -30.61 14.09
C ASN A 266 -29.53 -31.87 13.19
N GLY A 267 -30.56 -32.05 12.37
CA GLY A 267 -30.65 -33.20 11.45
C GLY A 267 -31.36 -34.41 12.03
N GLU A 268 -31.90 -34.34 13.25
CA GLU A 268 -32.62 -35.46 13.86
C GLU A 268 -34.09 -35.49 13.46
N ASP A 269 -34.62 -36.68 13.21
CA ASP A 269 -36.05 -36.90 13.04
C ASP A 269 -36.75 -36.91 14.40
N VAL A 270 -37.93 -36.31 14.50
CA VAL A 270 -38.66 -36.20 15.77
C VAL A 270 -40.07 -36.78 15.67
N THR A 271 -40.50 -37.47 16.72
CA THR A 271 -41.88 -37.93 16.87
C THR A 271 -42.68 -36.91 17.67
N LEU A 272 -43.79 -36.45 17.10
CA LEU A 272 -44.72 -35.54 17.77
C LEU A 272 -45.60 -36.31 18.78
N PRO A 273 -46.23 -35.61 19.75
CA PRO A 273 -47.15 -36.24 20.71
C PRO A 273 -48.36 -36.95 20.09
N ASP A 274 -48.70 -36.60 18.84
CA ASP A 274 -49.77 -37.24 18.07
C ASP A 274 -49.30 -38.51 17.30
N GLY A 275 -48.06 -38.94 17.52
CA GLY A 275 -47.46 -40.14 16.93
C GLY A 275 -46.85 -39.95 15.54
N ARG A 276 -46.99 -38.78 14.90
CA ARG A 276 -46.39 -38.50 13.59
C ARG A 276 -44.88 -38.31 13.70
N VAL A 277 -44.11 -38.92 12.80
CA VAL A 277 -42.67 -38.67 12.66
C VAL A 277 -42.47 -37.56 11.64
N ILE A 278 -41.76 -36.51 12.04
CA ILE A 278 -41.36 -35.41 11.16
C ILE A 278 -39.88 -35.58 10.88
N HIS A 279 -39.52 -35.73 9.61
CA HIS A 279 -38.12 -35.80 9.23
C HIS A 279 -37.50 -34.40 9.20
N SER A 280 -36.24 -34.28 9.61
CA SER A 280 -35.52 -33.00 9.58
C SER A 280 -35.61 -32.33 8.20
N LYS A 281 -35.35 -33.12 7.15
CA LYS A 281 -35.39 -32.69 5.73
C LYS A 281 -36.74 -32.10 5.29
N ASP A 282 -37.85 -32.46 5.93
CA ASP A 282 -39.20 -32.00 5.55
C ASP A 282 -39.47 -30.58 6.06
N VAL A 283 -38.67 -30.10 7.02
CA VAL A 283 -38.86 -28.81 7.70
C VAL A 283 -37.62 -27.92 7.67
N THR A 284 -36.51 -28.37 7.09
CA THR A 284 -35.30 -27.59 6.84
C THR A 284 -35.19 -27.18 5.38
N LEU A 285 -34.79 -25.94 5.13
CA LEU A 285 -34.35 -25.51 3.79
C LEU A 285 -33.05 -26.23 3.43
N PRO A 286 -32.74 -26.46 2.14
CA PRO A 286 -31.46 -27.05 1.74
C PRO A 286 -30.29 -26.18 2.22
N GLY A 287 -29.22 -26.84 2.65
CA GLY A 287 -27.96 -26.19 2.97
C GLY A 287 -27.19 -25.74 1.73
N GLU A 288 -26.09 -25.04 1.92
CA GLU A 288 -25.18 -24.65 0.83
C GLU A 288 -23.95 -25.57 0.79
N PRO A 289 -23.60 -26.11 -0.39
CA PRO A 289 -22.43 -26.98 -0.53
C PRO A 289 -21.12 -26.21 -0.30
N PRO A 290 -20.00 -26.92 -0.13
CA PRO A 290 -18.67 -26.32 -0.12
C PRO A 290 -18.40 -25.52 -1.39
N VAL A 291 -17.87 -24.32 -1.20
CA VAL A 291 -17.45 -23.41 -2.27
C VAL A 291 -15.93 -23.35 -2.30
N LYS A 292 -15.35 -23.49 -3.50
CA LYS A 292 -13.90 -23.39 -3.74
C LYS A 292 -13.54 -22.07 -4.42
N VAL A 293 -12.61 -21.33 -3.82
CA VAL A 293 -11.99 -20.13 -4.37
C VAL A 293 -10.51 -20.39 -4.56
N LEU A 294 -10.00 -20.16 -5.76
CA LEU A 294 -8.57 -20.26 -6.05
C LEU A 294 -7.95 -18.86 -6.12
N ILE A 295 -6.89 -18.64 -5.36
CA ILE A 295 -6.06 -17.44 -5.45
C ILE A 295 -4.76 -17.87 -6.11
N LEU A 296 -4.56 -17.45 -7.36
CA LEU A 296 -3.46 -17.86 -8.20
C LEU A 296 -2.57 -16.68 -8.53
N ASP A 297 -1.33 -16.75 -8.05
CA ASP A 297 -0.28 -15.81 -8.41
C ASP A 297 0.57 -16.41 -9.53
N CYS A 298 0.74 -15.66 -10.62
CA CYS A 298 1.50 -16.09 -11.79
C CYS A 298 2.39 -14.94 -12.30
N PRO A 299 3.62 -14.79 -11.75
CA PRO A 299 4.49 -13.68 -12.08
C PRO A 299 5.05 -13.73 -13.52
N SER A 300 5.27 -14.94 -14.06
CA SER A 300 5.75 -15.14 -15.43
C SER A 300 5.21 -16.43 -16.04
N LEU A 301 5.33 -16.58 -17.36
CA LEU A 301 4.91 -17.82 -18.06
C LEU A 301 5.70 -19.05 -17.62
N ALA A 302 6.87 -18.89 -16.99
CA ALA A 302 7.67 -20.00 -16.49
C ALA A 302 6.91 -20.88 -15.48
N TYR A 303 5.89 -20.34 -14.81
CA TYR A 303 5.09 -21.06 -13.82
C TYR A 303 3.99 -21.94 -14.43
N LEU A 304 3.65 -21.74 -15.72
CA LEU A 304 2.48 -22.39 -16.34
C LEU A 304 2.61 -23.91 -16.39
N ASP A 305 3.82 -24.43 -16.61
CA ASP A 305 4.07 -25.87 -16.59
C ASP A 305 3.82 -26.48 -15.21
N SER A 306 4.24 -25.78 -14.15
CA SER A 306 4.01 -26.23 -12.77
C SER A 306 2.53 -26.13 -12.40
N ILE A 307 1.83 -25.10 -12.88
CA ILE A 307 0.38 -24.97 -12.72
C ILE A 307 -0.32 -26.17 -13.38
N ASN A 308 0.05 -26.52 -14.60
CA ASN A 308 -0.57 -27.62 -15.35
C ASN A 308 -0.33 -29.01 -14.73
N LYS A 309 0.82 -29.21 -14.10
CA LYS A 309 1.17 -30.48 -13.42
C LYS A 309 0.58 -30.59 -12.01
N SER A 310 0.06 -29.50 -11.47
CA SER A 310 -0.53 -29.48 -10.14
C SER A 310 -1.96 -30.03 -10.13
N GLU A 311 -2.51 -30.26 -8.94
CA GLU A 311 -3.91 -30.66 -8.74
C GLU A 311 -4.94 -29.56 -9.08
N LEU A 312 -4.49 -28.36 -9.48
CA LEU A 312 -5.38 -27.22 -9.74
C LEU A 312 -6.39 -27.50 -10.86
N ASN A 313 -6.01 -28.29 -11.87
CA ASN A 313 -6.89 -28.63 -13.00
C ASN A 313 -7.97 -29.68 -12.62
N SER A 314 -7.85 -30.34 -11.47
CA SER A 314 -8.74 -31.43 -11.03
C SER A 314 -9.98 -30.94 -10.26
N HIS A 315 -10.12 -29.63 -10.10
CA HIS A 315 -11.13 -29.01 -9.26
C HIS A 315 -12.12 -28.16 -10.08
N SER A 316 -13.32 -27.99 -9.53
CA SER A 316 -14.28 -26.98 -10.01
C SER A 316 -14.30 -25.81 -9.03
N TYR A 317 -14.17 -24.60 -9.55
CA TYR A 317 -14.07 -23.37 -8.76
C TYR A 317 -15.29 -22.49 -8.93
N HIS A 318 -15.61 -21.73 -7.89
CA HIS A 318 -16.58 -20.64 -8.01
C HIS A 318 -15.90 -19.39 -8.55
N VAL A 319 -14.72 -19.07 -8.04
CA VAL A 319 -13.92 -17.95 -8.52
C VAL A 319 -12.46 -18.35 -8.56
N ILE A 320 -11.80 -18.04 -9.66
CA ILE A 320 -10.33 -18.00 -9.73
C ILE A 320 -9.90 -16.54 -9.77
N VAL A 321 -9.14 -16.09 -8.78
CA VAL A 321 -8.51 -14.78 -8.76
C VAL A 321 -7.10 -14.88 -9.32
N HIS A 322 -6.85 -14.16 -10.40
CA HIS A 322 -5.56 -14.12 -11.07
C HIS A 322 -4.77 -12.88 -10.60
N LEU A 323 -3.69 -13.13 -9.86
CA LEU A 323 -2.68 -12.15 -9.48
C LEU A 323 -1.52 -12.28 -10.47
N ALA A 324 -1.61 -11.64 -11.62
CA ALA A 324 -0.59 -11.73 -12.66
C ALA A 324 -0.37 -10.37 -13.33
N PRO A 325 0.83 -10.07 -13.84
CA PRO A 325 1.07 -8.88 -14.64
C PRO A 325 0.20 -8.87 -15.90
N SER A 326 -0.11 -7.67 -16.42
CA SER A 326 -0.91 -7.49 -17.63
C SER A 326 -0.31 -8.21 -18.85
N SER A 327 1.02 -8.29 -18.93
CA SER A 327 1.73 -9.04 -19.97
C SER A 327 1.43 -10.54 -19.95
N ILE A 328 1.14 -11.11 -18.78
CA ILE A 328 0.74 -12.51 -18.61
C ILE A 328 -0.75 -12.67 -18.82
N LEU A 329 -1.56 -11.78 -18.23
CA LEU A 329 -3.00 -11.80 -18.39
C LEU A 329 -3.41 -11.68 -19.87
N ASN A 330 -2.69 -10.93 -20.69
CA ASN A 330 -2.97 -10.76 -22.11
C ASN A 330 -2.22 -11.75 -23.02
N ASN A 331 -1.41 -12.65 -22.45
CA ASN A 331 -0.73 -13.67 -23.22
C ASN A 331 -1.70 -14.74 -23.74
N GLU A 332 -1.59 -15.11 -25.01
CA GLU A 332 -2.48 -16.08 -25.67
C GLU A 332 -2.43 -17.48 -25.03
N ILE A 333 -1.24 -17.93 -24.63
CA ILE A 333 -1.05 -19.24 -24.00
C ILE A 333 -1.76 -19.24 -22.64
N TYR A 334 -1.55 -18.19 -21.84
CA TYR A 334 -2.20 -18.05 -20.53
C TYR A 334 -3.72 -17.93 -20.65
N ARG A 335 -4.23 -17.16 -21.63
CA ARG A 335 -5.67 -17.03 -21.90
C ARG A 335 -6.30 -18.36 -22.33
N THR A 336 -5.61 -19.13 -23.16
CA THR A 336 -6.07 -20.47 -23.60
C THR A 336 -6.15 -21.42 -22.41
N TRP A 337 -5.11 -21.43 -21.56
CA TRP A 337 -5.12 -22.20 -20.33
C TRP A 337 -6.24 -21.75 -19.38
N MET A 338 -6.41 -20.44 -19.18
CA MET A 338 -7.45 -19.88 -18.32
C MET A 338 -8.83 -20.37 -18.74
N LYS A 339 -9.16 -20.33 -20.04
CA LYS A 339 -10.44 -20.82 -20.59
C LYS A 339 -10.64 -22.33 -20.43
N SER A 340 -9.58 -23.10 -20.21
CA SER A 340 -9.68 -24.55 -19.97
C SER A 340 -10.05 -24.90 -18.52
N MET A 341 -9.93 -23.95 -17.59
CA MET A 341 -10.22 -24.17 -16.17
C MET A 341 -11.73 -24.28 -15.91
N ASN A 342 -12.13 -25.27 -15.11
CA ASN A 342 -13.51 -25.40 -14.67
C ASN A 342 -13.81 -24.39 -13.56
N THR A 343 -14.33 -23.22 -13.94
CA THR A 343 -14.76 -22.20 -12.98
C THR A 343 -16.05 -21.52 -13.41
N ILE A 344 -16.84 -21.08 -12.43
CA ILE A 344 -17.97 -20.18 -12.68
C ILE A 344 -17.46 -18.82 -13.15
N HIS A 345 -16.36 -18.32 -12.58
CA HIS A 345 -15.89 -16.96 -12.81
C HIS A 345 -14.37 -16.81 -12.72
N HIS A 346 -13.80 -15.98 -13.60
CA HIS A 346 -12.42 -15.51 -13.53
C HIS A 346 -12.39 -14.03 -13.12
N LEU A 347 -11.63 -13.72 -12.07
CA LEU A 347 -11.40 -12.36 -11.61
C LEU A 347 -9.93 -11.97 -11.85
N LEU A 348 -9.71 -11.00 -12.74
CA LEU A 348 -8.37 -10.55 -13.10
C LEU A 348 -7.99 -9.30 -12.30
N LEU A 349 -6.88 -9.36 -11.57
CA LEU A 349 -6.26 -8.16 -11.01
C LEU A 349 -5.16 -7.70 -11.96
N ASP A 350 -5.48 -6.70 -12.78
CA ASP A 350 -4.62 -6.17 -13.84
C ASP A 350 -4.21 -4.73 -13.49
N GLU A 351 -2.89 -4.50 -13.37
CA GLU A 351 -2.32 -3.20 -12.99
C GLU A 351 -2.50 -2.09 -14.03
N THR A 352 -2.94 -2.44 -15.25
CA THR A 352 -3.25 -1.44 -16.29
C THR A 352 -4.67 -0.88 -16.16
N GLN A 353 -5.54 -1.56 -15.40
CA GLN A 353 -6.91 -1.15 -15.18
C GLN A 353 -6.95 -0.04 -14.13
N LYS A 354 -7.30 1.16 -14.58
CA LYS A 354 -7.33 2.37 -13.75
C LYS A 354 -8.40 2.23 -12.65
N ASN A 355 -8.06 2.60 -11.43
CA ASN A 355 -8.98 2.64 -10.29
C ASN A 355 -8.61 3.74 -9.30
N VAL A 356 -9.53 4.03 -8.39
CA VAL A 356 -9.28 4.88 -7.22
C VAL A 356 -9.18 3.98 -6.00
N HIS A 357 -7.97 3.84 -5.47
CA HIS A 357 -7.74 3.12 -4.22
C HIS A 357 -8.02 3.97 -2.97
N MET A 358 -7.87 5.30 -3.09
CA MET A 358 -8.01 6.22 -1.96
C MET A 358 -8.68 7.52 -2.41
N GLU A 359 -9.91 7.79 -1.97
CA GLU A 359 -10.63 9.02 -2.30
C GLU A 359 -10.00 10.24 -1.62
N ALA A 360 -9.58 10.06 -0.36
CA ALA A 360 -9.12 11.15 0.48
C ALA A 360 -8.00 11.97 -0.17
N ILE A 361 -6.99 11.34 -0.77
CA ILE A 361 -5.87 12.07 -1.38
C ILE A 361 -6.33 13.00 -2.51
N TYR A 362 -7.28 12.55 -3.34
CA TYR A 362 -7.80 13.35 -4.43
C TYR A 362 -8.70 14.46 -3.92
N ARG A 363 -9.53 14.19 -2.90
CA ARG A 363 -10.37 15.20 -2.27
C ARG A 363 -9.54 16.35 -1.71
N TYR A 364 -8.52 16.04 -0.90
CA TYR A 364 -7.67 17.07 -0.31
C TYR A 364 -6.86 17.81 -1.37
N GLN A 365 -6.33 17.11 -2.38
CA GLN A 365 -5.62 17.78 -3.47
C GLN A 365 -6.55 18.69 -4.29
N THR A 366 -7.80 18.29 -4.54
CA THR A 366 -8.79 19.16 -5.22
C THR A 366 -9.07 20.42 -4.40
N GLN A 367 -9.23 20.29 -3.09
CA GLN A 367 -9.45 21.44 -2.21
C GLN A 367 -8.23 22.37 -2.16
N LEU A 368 -7.02 21.81 -2.13
CA LEU A 368 -5.77 22.58 -2.16
C LEU A 368 -5.56 23.26 -3.52
N ASN A 369 -5.81 22.56 -4.62
CA ASN A 369 -5.76 23.11 -5.97
C ASN A 369 -6.78 24.24 -6.18
N TYR A 370 -7.97 24.13 -5.59
CA TYR A 370 -8.95 25.22 -5.60
C TYR A 370 -8.45 26.46 -4.85
N ILE A 371 -7.63 26.26 -3.81
CA ILE A 371 -7.00 27.37 -3.08
C ILE A 371 -5.91 28.02 -3.95
N ASP A 372 -5.01 27.21 -4.49
CA ASP A 372 -3.92 27.65 -5.34
C ASP A 372 -3.50 26.53 -6.31
N ASP A 373 -3.73 26.72 -7.60
CA ASP A 373 -3.44 25.74 -8.64
C ASP A 373 -1.98 25.75 -9.11
N GLY A 374 -1.23 26.80 -8.77
CA GLY A 374 0.21 26.90 -9.03
C GLY A 374 1.04 26.12 -8.01
N ILE A 375 0.69 26.23 -6.73
CA ILE A 375 1.37 25.51 -5.64
C ILE A 375 0.88 24.06 -5.53
N PHE A 376 -0.42 23.84 -5.78
CA PHE A 376 -1.04 22.52 -5.62
C PHE A 376 -1.63 22.02 -6.94
N PRO A 377 -0.80 21.51 -7.87
CA PRO A 377 -1.31 20.91 -9.10
C PRO A 377 -2.18 19.68 -8.79
N LEU A 378 -3.16 19.40 -9.64
CA LEU A 378 -3.94 18.16 -9.52
C LEU A 378 -3.05 16.92 -9.75
N LEU A 379 -3.37 15.81 -9.08
CA LEU A 379 -2.70 14.53 -9.30
C LEU A 379 -3.01 14.03 -10.71
N SER A 380 -2.10 13.25 -11.32
CA SER A 380 -2.22 12.85 -12.74
C SER A 380 -3.51 12.12 -13.07
N TYR A 381 -4.11 11.46 -12.08
CA TYR A 381 -5.32 10.66 -12.26
C TYR A 381 -6.64 11.43 -12.02
N HIS A 382 -6.60 12.73 -11.66
CA HIS A 382 -7.82 13.53 -11.47
C HIS A 382 -8.73 13.59 -12.70
N ASN A 383 -8.15 13.63 -13.92
CA ASN A 383 -8.93 13.74 -15.16
C ASN A 383 -9.46 12.39 -15.68
N ILE A 384 -8.76 11.30 -15.36
CA ILE A 384 -9.18 9.91 -15.68
C ILE A 384 -10.52 9.54 -15.01
N LEU A 385 -10.91 10.30 -13.99
CA LEU A 385 -12.04 10.01 -13.09
C LEU A 385 -13.21 10.99 -13.29
N LYS A 386 -13.09 11.94 -14.23
CA LYS A 386 -14.19 12.77 -14.74
C LYS A 386 -15.02 12.01 -15.78
N GLU A 387 -14.38 11.12 -16.52
CA GLU A 387 -15.05 10.08 -17.29
C GLU A 387 -15.31 8.93 -16.30
N ASP A 388 -16.58 8.56 -16.09
CA ASP A 388 -16.91 7.42 -15.22
C ASP A 388 -15.99 6.25 -15.55
N LEU A 389 -15.31 5.68 -14.55
CA LEU A 389 -14.44 4.51 -14.73
C LEU A 389 -15.23 3.45 -15.50
N LYS A 390 -14.95 3.32 -16.80
CA LYS A 390 -15.62 2.34 -17.65
C LYS A 390 -15.14 0.97 -17.21
N ILE A 391 -15.95 0.32 -16.39
CA ILE A 391 -15.77 -1.08 -16.03
C ILE A 391 -15.81 -1.86 -17.35
N PRO A 392 -14.74 -2.56 -17.74
CA PRO A 392 -14.77 -3.39 -18.93
C PRO A 392 -15.92 -4.39 -18.82
N GLU A 393 -16.64 -4.59 -19.91
CA GLU A 393 -17.72 -5.58 -19.95
C GLU A 393 -17.17 -6.97 -19.60
N SER A 394 -17.97 -7.73 -18.86
CA SER A 394 -17.62 -9.12 -18.60
C SER A 394 -17.84 -9.93 -19.87
N ILE A 395 -16.79 -10.61 -20.32
CA ILE A 395 -16.79 -11.44 -21.53
C ILE A 395 -16.38 -12.85 -21.10
N ASP A 396 -17.05 -13.88 -21.58
CA ASP A 396 -16.70 -15.29 -21.31
C ASP A 396 -16.36 -15.51 -19.82
N ASN A 397 -17.31 -15.21 -18.92
CA ASN A 397 -17.17 -15.35 -17.46
C ASN A 397 -15.90 -14.74 -16.82
N ILE A 398 -15.26 -13.78 -17.51
CA ILE A 398 -14.10 -13.05 -17.03
C ILE A 398 -14.53 -11.63 -16.66
N SER A 399 -14.02 -11.14 -15.54
CA SER A 399 -14.16 -9.73 -15.13
C SER A 399 -12.87 -9.22 -14.50
N TYR A 400 -12.77 -7.90 -14.38
CA TYR A 400 -11.68 -7.22 -13.69
C TYR A 400 -12.07 -6.89 -12.25
N GLY A 401 -11.15 -7.15 -11.32
CA GLY A 401 -11.28 -6.73 -9.94
C GLY A 401 -10.68 -5.35 -9.73
N PHE A 402 -11.43 -4.46 -9.08
CA PHE A 402 -11.01 -3.11 -8.72
C PHE A 402 -11.00 -2.98 -7.20
N THR A 403 -10.32 -1.95 -6.66
CA THR A 403 -10.41 -1.65 -5.23
C THR A 403 -11.87 -1.53 -4.79
N SER A 404 -12.27 -2.28 -3.76
CA SER A 404 -13.64 -2.38 -3.25
C SER A 404 -14.62 -3.24 -4.06
N THR A 405 -14.19 -3.87 -5.17
CA THR A 405 -14.96 -4.95 -5.79
C THR A 405 -15.20 -6.04 -4.75
N ARG A 406 -16.47 -6.42 -4.56
CA ARG A 406 -16.89 -7.47 -3.63
C ARG A 406 -17.57 -8.59 -4.38
N ILE A 407 -17.20 -9.84 -4.11
CA ILE A 407 -17.89 -11.02 -4.61
C ILE A 407 -18.43 -11.78 -3.39
N PRO A 408 -19.76 -11.82 -3.19
CA PRO A 408 -20.36 -12.71 -2.20
C PRO A 408 -20.11 -14.16 -2.60
N ILE A 409 -19.33 -14.86 -1.79
CA ILE A 409 -19.03 -16.29 -1.95
C ILE A 409 -20.15 -17.12 -1.32
N ARG A 410 -20.73 -16.62 -0.22
CA ARG A 410 -21.88 -17.19 0.46
C ARG A 410 -22.86 -16.06 0.84
N PRO A 411 -24.09 -16.03 0.29
CA PRO A 411 -24.54 -16.86 -0.85
C PRO A 411 -23.72 -16.54 -2.11
N THR A 412 -23.59 -17.50 -3.02
CA THR A 412 -22.86 -17.31 -4.28
C THR A 412 -23.56 -16.27 -5.15
N LEU A 413 -22.92 -15.13 -5.38
CA LEU A 413 -23.38 -14.05 -6.25
C LEU A 413 -22.23 -13.55 -7.13
N GLY A 414 -22.59 -12.85 -8.21
CA GLY A 414 -21.60 -12.21 -9.09
C GLY A 414 -20.89 -11.00 -8.44
N PRO A 415 -19.89 -10.43 -9.14
CA PRO A 415 -19.18 -9.25 -8.68
C PRO A 415 -20.10 -8.03 -8.46
N ASP A 416 -19.97 -7.41 -7.29
CA ASP A 416 -20.63 -6.18 -6.90
C ASP A 416 -19.62 -5.03 -6.92
N ASN A 417 -19.79 -4.17 -7.92
CA ASN A 417 -19.04 -2.94 -8.13
C ASN A 417 -19.84 -1.68 -7.75
N SER A 418 -21.00 -1.82 -7.09
CA SER A 418 -21.86 -0.69 -6.72
C SER A 418 -21.21 0.28 -5.71
N LYS A 419 -20.06 -0.08 -5.14
CA LYS A 419 -19.31 0.66 -4.14
C LYS A 419 -17.88 1.00 -4.56
N LEU A 420 -17.58 0.95 -5.86
CA LEU A 420 -16.34 1.52 -6.36
C LEU A 420 -16.27 3.01 -6.00
N VAL A 421 -15.06 3.47 -5.72
CA VAL A 421 -14.82 4.87 -5.35
C VAL A 421 -14.87 5.71 -6.62
N THR A 422 -15.79 6.67 -6.65
CA THR A 422 -15.89 7.69 -7.71
C THR A 422 -15.49 9.04 -7.13
N LEU A 423 -14.64 9.76 -7.84
CA LEU A 423 -14.27 11.12 -7.40
C LEU A 423 -15.40 12.10 -7.68
N GLN A 424 -15.62 13.01 -6.75
CA GLN A 424 -16.60 14.08 -6.88
C GLN A 424 -15.96 15.46 -6.64
N PRO A 425 -15.09 15.95 -7.55
CA PRO A 425 -14.32 17.18 -7.35
C PRO A 425 -15.18 18.39 -6.99
N GLN A 426 -16.34 18.55 -7.64
CA GLN A 426 -17.24 19.67 -7.36
C GLN A 426 -17.82 19.58 -5.94
N ASN A 427 -18.31 18.41 -5.54
CA ASN A 427 -18.82 18.20 -4.17
C ASN A 427 -17.74 18.50 -3.12
N TYR A 428 -16.46 18.18 -3.40
CA TYR A 428 -15.35 18.48 -2.49
C TYR A 428 -15.14 19.98 -2.29
N ILE A 429 -15.32 20.76 -3.35
CA ILE A 429 -15.24 22.23 -3.34
C ILE A 429 -16.48 22.81 -2.66
N ASP A 430 -17.67 22.31 -2.96
CA ASP A 430 -18.92 22.80 -2.39
C ASP A 430 -18.91 22.65 -0.85
N ILE A 431 -18.47 21.50 -0.34
CA ILE A 431 -18.27 21.27 1.11
C ILE A 431 -17.30 22.29 1.73
N LEU A 432 -16.25 22.67 1.00
CA LEU A 432 -15.28 23.66 1.47
C LEU A 432 -15.91 25.06 1.52
N LEU A 433 -16.74 25.39 0.52
CA LEU A 433 -17.44 26.66 0.42
C LEU A 433 -18.65 26.76 1.37
N GLU A 434 -19.21 25.65 1.87
CA GLU A 434 -20.23 25.71 2.94
C GLU A 434 -19.72 26.39 4.21
N ASN A 435 -18.40 26.46 4.41
CA ASN A 435 -17.79 27.19 5.50
C ASN A 435 -17.66 28.70 5.17
N GLU A 436 -18.55 29.52 5.74
CA GLU A 436 -18.55 30.98 5.56
C GLU A 436 -17.24 31.66 6.03
N GLU A 437 -16.60 31.15 7.07
CA GLU A 437 -15.30 31.67 7.53
C GLU A 437 -14.21 31.39 6.49
N PHE A 438 -14.22 30.20 5.87
CA PHE A 438 -13.31 29.86 4.79
C PHE A 438 -13.53 30.79 3.59
N LYS A 439 -14.77 30.98 3.15
CA LYS A 439 -15.11 31.87 2.01
C LYS A 439 -14.50 33.26 2.18
N GLN A 440 -14.74 33.90 3.33
CA GLN A 440 -14.26 35.26 3.60
C GLN A 440 -12.73 35.33 3.56
N LYS A 441 -12.04 34.39 4.22
CA LYS A 441 -10.57 34.34 4.22
C LYS A 441 -9.99 34.01 2.84
N PHE A 442 -10.64 33.11 2.10
CA PHE A 442 -10.21 32.68 0.77
C PHE A 442 -10.27 33.82 -0.24
N THR A 443 -11.34 34.61 -0.26
CA THR A 443 -11.45 35.76 -1.17
C THR A 443 -10.33 36.78 -0.94
N ALA A 444 -9.99 37.05 0.33
CA ALA A 444 -8.89 37.93 0.68
C ALA A 444 -7.51 37.36 0.28
N ALA A 445 -7.28 36.06 0.53
CA ALA A 445 -6.02 35.39 0.19
C ALA A 445 -5.81 35.27 -1.33
N LYS A 446 -6.87 35.00 -2.11
CA LYS A 446 -6.78 34.80 -3.56
C LYS A 446 -6.23 36.02 -4.30
N GLN A 447 -6.59 37.23 -3.85
CA GLN A 447 -6.05 38.47 -4.43
C GLN A 447 -4.55 38.61 -4.16
N GLN A 448 -4.08 38.21 -2.98
CA GLN A 448 -2.66 38.23 -2.62
C GLN A 448 -1.86 37.17 -3.41
N LEU A 449 -2.41 35.97 -3.58
CA LEU A 449 -1.78 34.88 -4.33
C LEU A 449 -1.58 35.24 -5.81
N GLN A 450 -2.57 35.88 -6.44
CA GLN A 450 -2.44 36.34 -7.83
C GLN A 450 -1.27 37.31 -8.02
N ALA A 451 -1.06 38.23 -7.09
CA ALA A 451 0.08 39.15 -7.14
C ALA A 451 1.42 38.40 -6.98
N MET A 452 1.47 37.37 -6.13
CA MET A 452 2.66 36.54 -5.95
C MET A 452 3.01 35.71 -7.20
N HIS A 453 2.01 35.16 -7.90
CA HIS A 453 2.23 34.40 -9.13
C HIS A 453 2.81 35.24 -10.26
N GLU A 454 2.40 36.51 -10.38
CA GLU A 454 2.99 37.42 -11.39
C GLU A 454 4.47 37.71 -11.11
N ILE A 455 4.89 37.74 -9.84
CA ILE A 455 6.30 37.88 -9.46
C ILE A 455 7.08 36.60 -9.79
N ALA A 456 6.49 35.42 -9.52
CA ALA A 456 7.13 34.12 -9.73
C ALA A 456 7.42 33.80 -11.21
N LYS A 457 6.67 34.36 -12.16
CA LYS A 457 6.88 34.17 -13.62
C LYS A 457 8.19 34.72 -14.17
N THR A 458 8.98 35.46 -13.37
CA THR A 458 10.14 36.22 -13.85
C THR A 458 11.52 35.67 -13.43
N GLY A 459 11.59 34.51 -12.76
CA GLY A 459 12.85 33.97 -12.22
C GLY A 459 12.96 32.45 -12.29
N HIS A 460 14.22 31.96 -12.23
CA HIS A 460 14.64 30.56 -12.40
C HIS A 460 13.77 29.51 -11.69
N SER A 461 13.61 28.37 -12.37
CA SER A 461 12.71 27.25 -12.10
C SER A 461 13.14 26.26 -11.01
N TYR A 462 14.29 26.46 -10.36
CA TYR A 462 14.86 25.51 -9.40
C TYR A 462 15.39 26.17 -8.12
N PRO A 463 15.34 25.47 -6.97
CA PRO A 463 14.86 24.10 -6.82
C PRO A 463 13.32 24.02 -6.82
N GLU A 464 12.77 22.98 -7.44
CA GLU A 464 11.35 22.64 -7.29
C GLU A 464 11.22 21.57 -6.19
N ILE A 465 10.30 21.79 -5.24
CA ILE A 465 10.12 20.92 -4.08
C ILE A 465 8.73 20.31 -4.11
N ILE A 466 8.66 18.98 -4.15
CA ILE A 466 7.40 18.23 -4.16
C ILE A 466 7.33 17.34 -2.94
N PHE A 467 6.32 17.58 -2.12
CA PHE A 467 6.04 16.80 -0.92
C PHE A 467 5.21 15.57 -1.27
N LEU A 468 5.88 14.42 -1.37
CA LEU A 468 5.22 13.12 -1.57
C LEU A 468 4.51 12.64 -0.29
N GLY A 469 4.98 13.08 0.87
CA GLY A 469 4.32 12.81 2.14
C GLY A 469 4.75 13.74 3.26
N THR A 470 3.84 13.94 4.20
CA THR A 470 3.92 14.97 5.25
C THR A 470 3.36 14.49 6.61
N GLY A 471 3.11 13.19 6.73
CA GLY A 471 2.70 12.50 7.95
C GLY A 471 3.90 12.04 8.76
N SER A 472 3.68 11.85 10.06
CA SER A 472 4.68 11.37 11.02
C SER A 472 4.23 10.03 11.59
N ALA A 473 5.18 9.12 11.79
CA ALA A 473 5.02 7.76 12.32
C ALA A 473 4.13 6.84 11.47
N CYS A 474 2.84 7.16 11.34
CA CYS A 474 1.89 6.34 10.59
C CYS A 474 1.23 7.16 9.48
N PRO A 475 1.05 6.59 8.28
CA PRO A 475 0.31 7.28 7.24
C PRO A 475 -1.15 7.41 7.69
N SER A 476 -1.72 8.56 7.36
CA SER A 476 -3.16 8.82 7.50
C SER A 476 -3.81 8.73 6.13
N LYS A 477 -5.15 8.76 6.09
CA LYS A 477 -5.90 8.85 4.83
C LYS A 477 -5.37 9.95 3.89
N PRO A 478 -5.29 11.24 4.29
CA PRO A 478 -4.82 12.29 3.38
C PRO A 478 -3.31 12.36 3.24
N ARG A 479 -2.53 11.96 4.25
CA ARG A 479 -1.09 12.22 4.30
C ARG A 479 -0.30 10.94 4.40
N ASN A 480 0.56 10.69 3.42
CA ASN A 480 1.59 9.67 3.50
C ASN A 480 2.69 10.07 4.49
N THR A 481 3.48 9.11 4.94
CA THR A 481 4.74 9.30 5.70
C THR A 481 5.80 10.05 4.88
N SER A 482 6.89 10.48 5.52
CA SER A 482 7.86 11.44 4.95
C SER A 482 8.43 11.03 3.59
N GLY A 483 8.50 11.99 2.67
CA GLY A 483 9.15 11.83 1.36
C GLY A 483 9.05 13.12 0.57
N ILE A 484 10.18 13.65 0.12
CA ILE A 484 10.25 14.96 -0.53
C ILE A 484 11.20 14.89 -1.72
N LEU A 485 10.71 15.20 -2.91
CA LEU A 485 11.55 15.37 -4.09
C LEU A 485 12.05 16.81 -4.14
N VAL A 486 13.36 16.98 -4.27
CA VAL A 486 13.99 18.25 -4.58
C VAL A 486 14.58 18.13 -5.98
N HIS A 487 13.92 18.72 -6.96
CA HIS A 487 14.48 18.86 -8.30
C HIS A 487 15.56 19.92 -8.24
N ILE A 488 16.80 19.51 -8.50
CA ILE A 488 17.94 20.41 -8.60
C ILE A 488 17.97 21.03 -10.01
N ASN A 489 17.58 20.22 -11.00
CA ASN A 489 17.32 20.59 -12.39
C ASN A 489 16.44 19.48 -13.04
N ASP A 490 16.14 19.60 -14.33
CA ASP A 490 15.28 18.66 -15.08
C ASP A 490 15.68 17.17 -14.98
N ALA A 491 16.98 16.89 -14.83
CA ALA A 491 17.53 15.53 -14.91
C ALA A 491 18.06 14.97 -13.57
N ASN A 492 18.08 15.80 -12.52
CA ASN A 492 18.70 15.46 -11.24
C ASN A 492 17.78 15.79 -10.06
N ILE A 493 17.36 14.74 -9.38
CA ILE A 493 16.48 14.82 -8.21
C ILE A 493 17.23 14.30 -6.98
N PHE A 494 17.08 15.06 -5.89
CA PHE A 494 17.51 14.69 -4.56
C PHE A 494 16.27 14.32 -3.73
N LEU A 495 16.14 13.05 -3.36
CA LEU A 495 15.05 12.56 -2.52
C LEU A 495 15.43 12.72 -1.03
N LEU A 496 14.64 13.46 -0.27
CA LEU A 496 14.75 13.56 1.19
C LEU A 496 13.70 12.64 1.83
N GLU A 497 14.18 11.63 2.54
CA GLU A 497 13.42 10.51 3.08
C GLU A 497 12.71 9.65 2.00
N CYS A 498 12.57 8.37 2.30
CA CYS A 498 11.90 7.41 1.43
C CYS A 498 11.05 6.44 2.27
N ALA A 499 9.97 6.96 2.83
CA ALA A 499 9.03 6.16 3.60
C ALA A 499 8.19 5.22 2.72
N GLU A 500 7.43 4.33 3.36
CA GLU A 500 6.49 3.42 2.69
C GLU A 500 5.54 4.19 1.76
N GLY A 501 5.36 3.71 0.53
CA GLY A 501 4.44 4.29 -0.45
C GLY A 501 5.02 5.46 -1.24
N THR A 502 6.28 5.86 -1.03
CA THR A 502 6.93 6.97 -1.76
C THR A 502 6.85 6.79 -3.27
N THR A 503 7.15 5.59 -3.79
CA THR A 503 7.06 5.30 -5.23
C THR A 503 5.64 5.35 -5.77
N GLY A 504 4.65 4.97 -4.96
CA GLY A 504 3.23 5.13 -5.27
C GLY A 504 2.83 6.61 -5.33
N GLN A 505 3.32 7.44 -4.41
CA GLN A 505 3.08 8.89 -4.45
C GLN A 505 3.73 9.55 -5.68
N ILE A 506 4.95 9.15 -6.07
CA ILE A 506 5.55 9.57 -7.35
C ILE A 506 4.60 9.25 -8.50
N ARG A 507 4.06 8.02 -8.53
CA ARG A 507 3.12 7.60 -9.57
C ARG A 507 1.82 8.40 -9.55
N HIS A 508 1.35 8.87 -8.38
CA HIS A 508 0.19 9.75 -8.29
C HIS A 508 0.43 11.16 -8.86
N PHE A 509 1.61 11.73 -8.61
CA PHE A 509 1.96 13.07 -9.08
C PHE A 509 2.30 13.10 -10.58
N TYR A 510 2.99 12.07 -11.07
CA TYR A 510 3.58 12.04 -12.41
C TYR A 510 2.94 11.06 -13.39
N GLY A 511 2.08 10.14 -12.93
CA GLY A 511 1.39 9.20 -13.80
C GLY A 511 2.39 8.40 -14.65
N ASP A 512 2.18 8.38 -15.96
CA ASP A 512 3.02 7.61 -16.89
C ASP A 512 4.48 8.08 -16.95
N GLN A 513 4.77 9.33 -16.56
CA GLN A 513 6.14 9.87 -16.48
C GLN A 513 6.90 9.40 -15.23
N SER A 514 6.27 8.62 -14.34
CA SER A 514 6.92 8.16 -13.11
C SER A 514 8.24 7.42 -13.33
N ASP A 515 8.37 6.68 -14.45
CA ASP A 515 9.60 5.94 -14.76
C ASP A 515 10.77 6.90 -15.06
N GLU A 516 10.50 7.99 -15.77
CA GLU A 516 11.49 9.04 -16.03
C GLU A 516 11.92 9.72 -14.72
N ILE A 517 10.96 10.09 -13.87
CA ILE A 517 11.23 10.68 -12.55
C ILE A 517 12.07 9.75 -11.68
N LEU A 518 11.73 8.46 -11.61
CA LEU A 518 12.52 7.46 -10.87
C LEU A 518 13.97 7.39 -11.41
N SER A 519 14.14 7.49 -12.73
CA SER A 519 15.47 7.48 -13.36
C SER A 519 16.30 8.74 -13.06
N HIS A 520 15.64 9.86 -12.74
CA HIS A 520 16.29 11.14 -12.40
C HIS A 520 16.63 11.27 -10.91
N ILE A 521 16.13 10.39 -10.04
CA ILE A 521 16.55 10.33 -8.63
C ILE A 521 18.00 9.83 -8.57
N ARG A 522 18.95 10.75 -8.34
CA ARG A 522 20.40 10.47 -8.25
C ARG A 522 20.85 10.30 -6.80
N PHE A 523 20.22 11.03 -5.90
CA PHE A 523 20.56 11.06 -4.48
C PHE A 523 19.34 10.74 -3.64
N ALA A 524 19.54 10.00 -2.55
CA ALA A 524 18.56 9.84 -1.49
C ALA A 524 19.23 10.13 -0.15
N TYR A 525 18.57 10.88 0.73
CA TYR A 525 19.02 11.15 2.08
C TYR A 525 18.05 10.57 3.10
N ILE A 526 18.57 9.80 4.05
CA ILE A 526 17.84 9.28 5.20
C ILE A 526 18.41 9.93 6.45
N SER A 527 17.60 10.67 7.21
CA SER A 527 18.07 11.37 8.41
C SER A 527 18.41 10.42 9.56
N HIS A 528 17.58 9.39 9.78
CA HIS A 528 17.70 8.45 10.89
C HIS A 528 16.95 7.12 10.63
N MET A 529 17.03 6.17 11.57
CA MET A 529 16.61 4.77 11.38
C MET A 529 15.17 4.43 11.79
N HIS A 530 14.22 5.38 11.76
CA HIS A 530 12.80 5.04 11.96
C HIS A 530 12.12 4.61 10.65
N ALA A 531 11.16 3.69 10.75
CA ALA A 531 10.52 3.09 9.57
C ALA A 531 9.75 4.09 8.71
N ASP A 532 9.18 5.12 9.32
CA ASP A 532 8.42 6.18 8.64
C ASP A 532 9.28 7.14 7.80
N HIS A 533 10.58 6.88 7.71
CA HIS A 533 11.56 7.63 6.91
C HIS A 533 12.29 6.77 5.86
N LEU A 534 12.42 5.46 6.07
CA LEU A 534 13.17 4.57 5.16
C LEU A 534 12.40 3.34 4.67
N GLY A 535 11.15 3.15 5.12
CA GLY A 535 10.36 1.94 4.87
C GLY A 535 10.07 1.64 3.39
N GLY A 536 10.22 2.62 2.49
CA GLY A 536 10.03 2.45 1.04
C GLY A 536 11.34 2.34 0.26
N LEU A 537 12.50 2.35 0.91
CA LEU A 537 13.80 2.46 0.22
C LEU A 537 14.13 1.23 -0.64
N TYR A 538 13.81 0.01 -0.18
CA TYR A 538 13.92 -1.18 -1.03
C TYR A 538 13.03 -1.05 -2.27
N GLY A 539 11.77 -0.66 -2.08
CA GLY A 539 10.81 -0.45 -3.16
C GLY A 539 11.29 0.60 -4.17
N LEU A 540 11.88 1.71 -3.69
CA LEU A 540 12.50 2.72 -4.54
C LEU A 540 13.59 2.13 -5.42
N ILE A 541 14.55 1.41 -4.84
CA ILE A 541 15.69 0.86 -5.60
C ILE A 541 15.17 -0.14 -6.65
N GLN A 542 14.23 -1.01 -6.27
CA GLN A 542 13.61 -1.97 -7.20
C GLN A 542 12.88 -1.26 -8.36
N GLN A 543 12.06 -0.25 -8.06
CA GLN A 543 11.31 0.48 -9.08
C GLN A 543 12.22 1.34 -9.96
N ARG A 544 13.30 1.91 -9.41
CA ARG A 544 14.35 2.58 -10.19
C ARG A 544 14.96 1.60 -11.19
N ARG A 545 15.42 0.43 -10.75
CA ARG A 545 15.99 -0.58 -11.65
C ARG A 545 15.04 -0.94 -12.80
N ARG A 546 13.78 -1.24 -12.48
CA ARG A 546 12.73 -1.49 -13.47
C ARG A 546 12.56 -0.33 -14.46
N ALA A 547 12.55 0.91 -13.95
CA ALA A 547 12.39 2.10 -14.79
C ALA A 547 13.57 2.27 -15.77
N PHE A 548 14.82 2.12 -15.32
CA PHE A 548 15.99 2.14 -16.20
C PHE A 548 15.93 1.07 -17.29
N GLU A 549 15.58 -0.17 -16.91
CA GLU A 549 15.45 -1.28 -17.87
C GLU A 549 14.36 -1.00 -18.90
N LYS A 550 13.19 -0.52 -18.46
CA LYS A 550 12.07 -0.18 -19.34
C LYS A 550 12.39 0.99 -20.28
N LEU A 551 13.14 1.98 -19.82
CA LEU A 551 13.60 3.11 -20.63
C LEU A 551 14.78 2.74 -21.56
N GLY A 552 15.40 1.57 -21.37
CA GLY A 552 16.59 1.16 -22.13
C GLY A 552 17.86 1.91 -21.72
N HIS A 553 17.87 2.53 -20.55
CA HIS A 553 19.00 3.32 -20.04
C HIS A 553 19.97 2.42 -19.28
N LYS A 554 21.27 2.72 -19.35
CA LYS A 554 22.26 2.09 -18.47
C LYS A 554 21.95 2.48 -17.02
N TYR A 555 21.85 1.49 -16.14
CA TYR A 555 21.55 1.75 -14.73
C TYR A 555 22.65 2.57 -14.06
N GLU A 556 22.23 3.61 -13.34
CA GLU A 556 23.10 4.44 -12.50
C GLU A 556 22.78 4.23 -11.02
N LYS A 557 23.82 3.96 -10.23
CA LYS A 557 23.71 3.72 -8.79
C LYS A 557 23.09 4.92 -8.09
N LEU A 558 22.18 4.63 -7.16
CA LEU A 558 21.66 5.63 -6.23
C LEU A 558 22.77 6.00 -5.25
N ILE A 559 23.10 7.28 -5.11
CA ILE A 559 23.97 7.76 -4.03
C ILE A 559 23.10 7.94 -2.78
N LEU A 560 23.23 7.02 -1.83
CA LEU A 560 22.41 6.98 -0.62
C LEU A 560 23.19 7.53 0.57
N LEU A 561 22.78 8.70 1.04
CA LEU A 561 23.26 9.29 2.28
C LEU A 561 22.42 8.74 3.43
N CYS A 562 23.03 8.01 4.35
CA CYS A 562 22.27 7.36 5.43
C CYS A 562 23.08 7.18 6.73
N PRO A 563 22.41 6.87 7.86
CA PRO A 563 23.08 6.52 9.10
C PRO A 563 23.93 5.25 8.96
N ASN A 564 24.97 5.11 9.77
CA ASN A 564 25.94 4.00 9.63
C ASN A 564 25.28 2.63 9.79
N LYS A 565 24.28 2.53 10.67
CA LYS A 565 23.54 1.29 10.93
C LYS A 565 22.64 0.85 9.78
N TYR A 566 22.38 1.70 8.79
CA TYR A 566 21.53 1.34 7.67
C TYR A 566 22.14 0.22 6.83
N VAL A 567 23.46 0.16 6.66
CA VAL A 567 24.12 -0.82 5.78
C VAL A 567 23.76 -2.25 6.16
N ASP A 568 23.77 -2.57 7.46
CA ASP A 568 23.43 -3.91 7.93
C ASP A 568 21.96 -4.24 7.67
N VAL A 569 21.05 -3.29 7.93
CA VAL A 569 19.60 -3.49 7.74
C VAL A 569 19.27 -3.57 6.25
N GLY A 570 19.75 -2.61 5.47
CA GLY A 570 19.55 -2.48 4.03
C GLY A 570 20.12 -3.69 3.29
N ARG A 571 21.35 -4.14 3.57
CA ARG A 571 21.91 -5.34 2.96
C ARG A 571 21.14 -6.60 3.35
N LYS A 572 20.72 -6.76 4.61
CA LYS A 572 19.92 -7.93 5.03
C LYS A 572 18.54 -7.94 4.36
N GLN A 573 17.87 -6.79 4.32
CA GLN A 573 16.60 -6.62 3.61
C GLN A 573 16.77 -6.90 2.11
N TRP A 574 17.83 -6.38 1.51
CA TRP A 574 18.16 -6.62 0.12
C TRP A 574 18.40 -8.09 -0.16
N ASN A 575 19.27 -8.75 0.60
CA ASN A 575 19.57 -10.18 0.46
C ASN A 575 18.34 -11.06 0.73
N TYR A 576 17.37 -10.57 1.51
CA TYR A 576 16.12 -11.28 1.73
C TYR A 576 15.25 -11.30 0.46
N PHE A 577 15.09 -10.15 -0.19
CA PHE A 577 14.13 -9.94 -1.28
C PHE A 577 14.73 -9.98 -2.69
N SER A 578 16.02 -9.75 -2.84
CA SER A 578 16.76 -9.73 -4.10
C SER A 578 17.79 -10.84 -4.13
N ASN A 579 17.67 -11.75 -5.10
CA ASN A 579 18.73 -12.71 -5.41
C ASN A 579 19.41 -12.45 -6.77
N LYS A 580 18.96 -11.42 -7.51
CA LYS A 580 19.46 -11.14 -8.87
C LYS A 580 20.65 -10.17 -8.88
N TYR A 581 20.66 -9.22 -7.95
CA TYR A 581 21.66 -8.15 -7.89
C TYR A 581 22.20 -8.02 -6.47
N LEU A 582 23.45 -7.59 -6.35
CA LEU A 582 24.01 -7.24 -5.04
C LEU A 582 23.55 -5.84 -4.65
N PHE A 583 23.35 -5.59 -3.35
CA PHE A 583 22.93 -4.28 -2.86
C PHE A 583 23.88 -3.16 -3.33
N ASP A 584 25.18 -3.46 -3.31
CA ASP A 584 26.24 -2.53 -3.70
C ASP A 584 26.31 -2.32 -5.23
N ASP A 585 25.65 -3.14 -6.04
CA ASP A 585 25.53 -2.92 -7.50
C ASP A 585 24.53 -1.81 -7.82
N ASP A 586 23.53 -1.63 -6.95
CA ASP A 586 22.45 -0.68 -7.17
C ASP A 586 22.58 0.62 -6.37
N VAL A 587 23.38 0.59 -5.30
CA VAL A 587 23.54 1.70 -4.34
C VAL A 587 25.02 1.99 -4.07
N HIS A 588 25.36 3.27 -4.04
CA HIS A 588 26.61 3.78 -3.48
C HIS A 588 26.31 4.45 -2.14
N ILE A 589 26.80 3.88 -1.04
CA ILE A 589 26.48 4.35 0.31
C ILE A 589 27.45 5.46 0.71
N VAL A 590 26.90 6.54 1.26
CA VAL A 590 27.65 7.61 1.91
C VAL A 590 27.12 7.74 3.33
N PHE A 591 27.99 7.63 4.31
CA PHE A 591 27.57 7.79 5.69
C PHE A 591 27.28 9.25 6.01
N ASN A 592 26.18 9.52 6.71
CA ASN A 592 25.85 10.87 7.14
C ASN A 592 27.03 11.51 7.90
N ARG A 593 27.75 10.74 8.73
CA ARG A 593 28.91 11.22 9.48
C ARG A 593 30.06 11.75 8.61
N THR A 594 30.23 11.23 7.40
CA THR A 594 31.30 11.63 6.46
C THR A 594 31.17 13.10 6.05
N LEU A 595 29.95 13.64 6.05
CA LEU A 595 29.65 15.00 5.58
C LEU A 595 29.45 16.01 6.73
N THR A 596 29.81 15.65 7.97
CA THR A 596 29.60 16.52 9.14
C THR A 596 30.43 17.80 9.10
N ASN A 597 31.64 17.71 8.53
CA ASN A 597 32.51 18.85 8.28
C ASN A 597 32.22 19.55 6.93
N GLY A 598 31.10 19.21 6.28
CA GLY A 598 30.74 19.69 4.95
C GLY A 598 31.38 18.89 3.82
N LEU A 599 31.19 19.37 2.59
CA LEU A 599 31.77 18.77 1.40
C LEU A 599 33.29 18.99 1.42
N PRO A 600 34.12 17.95 1.20
CA PRO A 600 35.58 18.10 1.21
C PRO A 600 36.05 19.19 0.25
N THR A 601 36.83 20.16 0.74
CA THR A 601 37.47 21.17 -0.12
C THR A 601 38.66 20.53 -0.86
N LEU A 602 38.60 20.42 -2.18
CA LEU A 602 39.73 19.91 -3.00
C LEU A 602 40.94 20.88 -3.07
N THR A 603 41.04 21.84 -2.16
CA THR A 603 42.00 22.92 -2.18
C THR A 603 42.71 23.08 -0.83
N HIS A 604 43.47 22.11 -0.31
CA HIS A 604 44.52 22.48 0.65
C HIS A 604 45.79 21.61 0.59
N ILE A 605 46.88 22.35 0.40
CA ILE A 605 48.26 22.09 0.77
C ILE A 605 48.31 21.31 2.11
N GLY A 606 48.76 20.05 2.07
CA GLY A 606 49.23 19.33 3.26
C GLY A 606 48.58 17.97 3.59
N GLY A 607 47.49 17.57 2.94
CA GLY A 607 46.88 16.23 3.10
C GLY A 607 46.31 15.69 1.78
N GLU A 608 46.49 14.41 1.51
CA GLU A 608 45.90 13.75 0.33
C GLU A 608 44.41 13.48 0.56
N ASN A 609 43.54 13.98 -0.32
CA ASN A 609 42.12 13.62 -0.31
C ASN A 609 41.96 12.14 -0.67
N THR A 610 41.04 11.45 0.00
CA THR A 610 40.66 10.08 -0.35
C THR A 610 39.94 10.04 -1.71
N GLN A 611 39.96 8.88 -2.37
CA GLN A 611 39.23 8.69 -3.63
C GLN A 611 37.72 8.90 -3.48
N GLU A 612 37.16 8.57 -2.31
CA GLU A 612 35.74 8.77 -2.00
C GLU A 612 35.39 10.26 -1.89
N GLU A 613 36.23 11.06 -1.23
CA GLU A 613 36.04 12.51 -1.13
C GLU A 613 36.08 13.20 -2.50
N ILE A 614 37.03 12.79 -3.35
CA ILE A 614 37.12 13.30 -4.73
C ILE A 614 35.86 12.92 -5.53
N PHE A 615 35.45 11.65 -5.45
CA PHE A 615 34.24 11.16 -6.13
C PHE A 615 32.98 11.94 -5.71
N LEU A 616 32.78 12.14 -4.41
CA LEU A 616 31.62 12.86 -3.89
C LEU A 616 31.65 14.33 -4.28
N PHE A 617 32.81 14.98 -4.17
CA PHE A 617 32.98 16.36 -4.61
C PHE A 617 32.59 16.53 -6.09
N ASP A 618 33.12 15.68 -6.97
CA ASP A 618 32.81 15.74 -8.40
C ASP A 618 31.33 15.49 -8.68
N LYS A 619 30.71 14.51 -7.99
CA LYS A 619 29.29 14.20 -8.15
C LYS A 619 28.37 15.34 -7.73
N PHE A 620 28.56 15.93 -6.55
CA PHE A 620 27.72 17.04 -6.10
C PHE A 620 27.98 18.31 -6.93
N LYS A 621 29.25 18.61 -7.24
CA LYS A 621 29.59 19.76 -8.07
C LYS A 621 29.03 19.67 -9.49
N SER A 622 28.95 18.46 -10.07
CA SER A 622 28.36 18.24 -11.40
C SER A 622 26.88 18.63 -11.51
N ILE A 623 26.17 18.69 -10.37
CA ILE A 623 24.78 19.14 -10.29
C ILE A 623 24.64 20.51 -9.62
N GLY A 624 25.74 21.28 -9.54
CA GLY A 624 25.75 22.64 -8.99
C GLY A 624 25.71 22.72 -7.46
N LEU A 625 25.74 21.59 -6.74
CA LEU A 625 25.85 21.59 -5.28
C LEU A 625 27.32 21.75 -4.87
N HIS A 626 27.67 22.93 -4.36
CA HIS A 626 29.02 23.22 -3.88
C HIS A 626 29.15 23.03 -2.36
N GLY A 627 28.04 22.86 -1.64
CA GLY A 627 28.04 22.64 -0.20
C GLY A 627 27.00 21.60 0.17
N VAL A 628 27.46 20.48 0.72
CA VAL A 628 26.63 19.42 1.26
C VAL A 628 27.15 19.11 2.66
N GLN A 629 26.36 19.42 3.68
CA GLN A 629 26.77 19.27 5.06
C GLN A 629 25.66 18.55 5.83
N THR A 630 26.03 17.54 6.61
CA THR A 630 25.14 16.95 7.60
C THR A 630 25.44 17.52 8.98
N VAL A 631 24.44 17.55 9.85
CA VAL A 631 24.61 18.04 11.23
C VAL A 631 24.05 16.99 12.16
N LEU A 632 24.83 16.52 13.13
CA LEU A 632 24.31 15.61 14.14
C LEU A 632 23.26 16.34 14.98
N VAL A 633 22.12 15.69 15.21
CA VAL A 633 20.99 16.31 15.93
C VAL A 633 20.41 15.43 17.01
N GLU A 634 19.76 16.05 18.00
CA GLU A 634 19.13 15.33 19.10
C GLU A 634 17.76 14.77 18.71
N HIS A 635 17.67 13.44 18.61
CA HIS A 635 16.43 12.67 18.46
C HIS A 635 16.61 11.21 18.85
N ILE A 636 17.26 10.42 17.98
CA ILE A 636 17.74 9.07 18.26
C ILE A 636 19.24 8.96 17.92
N TYR A 637 19.87 7.86 18.30
CA TYR A 637 21.26 7.59 17.94
C TYR A 637 21.46 7.71 16.42
N ASP A 638 22.47 8.49 16.02
CA ASP A 638 22.87 8.69 14.62
C ASP A 638 21.89 9.50 13.75
N ALA A 639 21.01 10.29 14.37
CA ALA A 639 20.14 11.22 13.66
C ALA A 639 20.90 12.45 13.15
N HIS A 640 20.69 12.81 11.88
CA HIS A 640 21.31 13.97 11.26
C HIS A 640 20.28 14.86 10.55
N ALA A 641 20.57 16.16 10.49
CA ALA A 641 19.99 17.12 9.57
C ALA A 641 20.90 17.30 8.33
N LEU A 642 20.40 17.94 7.28
CA LEU A 642 21.10 18.19 6.02
C LEU A 642 21.02 19.66 5.62
N VAL A 643 22.13 20.23 5.16
CA VAL A 643 22.21 21.55 4.53
C VAL A 643 22.85 21.41 3.15
N LEU A 644 22.13 21.87 2.13
CA LEU A 644 22.56 21.94 0.74
C LEU A 644 22.75 23.39 0.31
N ARG A 645 23.80 23.66 -0.48
CA ARG A 645 24.11 24.98 -1.05
C ARG A 645 24.42 24.83 -2.53
N HIS A 646 23.74 25.62 -3.35
CA HIS A 646 23.83 25.58 -4.80
C HIS A 646 24.54 26.82 -5.36
N ILE A 647 25.23 26.65 -6.49
CA ILE A 647 25.95 27.74 -7.18
C ILE A 647 25.06 28.91 -7.61
N ASP A 648 23.76 28.66 -7.81
CA ASP A 648 22.77 29.70 -8.14
C ASP A 648 22.37 30.54 -6.91
N GLY A 649 23.00 30.32 -5.76
CA GLY A 649 22.85 31.14 -4.55
C GLY A 649 21.73 30.69 -3.60
N TRP A 650 20.95 29.66 -3.95
CA TRP A 650 19.96 29.09 -3.04
C TRP A 650 20.59 28.08 -2.07
N SER A 651 19.94 27.90 -0.92
CA SER A 651 20.31 26.90 0.08
C SER A 651 19.06 26.22 0.65
N LEU A 652 19.18 24.93 0.97
CA LEU A 652 18.10 24.12 1.54
C LEU A 652 18.58 23.49 2.84
N ALA A 653 17.82 23.68 3.91
CA ALA A 653 18.06 23.07 5.20
C ALA A 653 16.90 22.11 5.53
N PHE A 654 17.23 20.85 5.80
CA PHE A 654 16.28 19.78 6.10
C PHE A 654 16.61 19.16 7.46
N SER A 655 15.69 19.27 8.41
CA SER A 655 15.95 18.93 9.82
C SER A 655 15.95 17.44 10.12
N GLY A 656 15.28 16.62 9.29
CA GLY A 656 14.77 15.32 9.74
C GLY A 656 13.85 15.48 10.97
N ASP A 657 13.79 14.45 11.81
CA ASP A 657 13.19 14.56 13.15
C ASP A 657 14.25 15.05 14.13
N CYS A 658 14.16 16.33 14.52
CA CYS A 658 15.18 17.01 15.29
C CYS A 658 14.52 17.89 16.36
N LYS A 659 15.05 17.87 17.59
CA LYS A 659 14.74 18.91 18.60
C LYS A 659 15.35 20.26 18.18
N GLN A 660 15.12 21.33 18.94
CA GLN A 660 15.81 22.59 18.65
C GLN A 660 17.34 22.38 18.74
N SER A 661 18.07 22.76 17.69
CA SER A 661 19.53 22.53 17.58
C SER A 661 20.25 23.82 17.22
N SER A 662 21.16 24.27 18.09
CA SER A 662 22.04 25.42 17.83
C SER A 662 22.95 25.16 16.64
N ASP A 663 23.46 23.93 16.53
CA ASP A 663 24.43 23.54 15.51
C ASP A 663 23.77 23.55 14.13
N PHE A 664 22.51 23.10 14.05
CA PHE A 664 21.76 23.17 12.80
C PHE A 664 21.44 24.61 12.40
N ILE A 665 21.05 25.47 13.36
CA ILE A 665 20.84 26.90 13.13
C ILE A 665 22.11 27.57 12.61
N GLN A 666 23.28 27.23 13.17
CA GLN A 666 24.56 27.75 12.70
C GLN A 666 24.90 27.24 11.30
N ALA A 667 24.53 26.01 10.99
CA ALA A 667 24.80 25.39 9.70
C ALA A 667 23.91 25.90 8.57
N GLY A 668 22.67 26.36 8.79
CA GLY A 668 21.78 26.82 7.71
C GLY A 668 20.42 27.36 8.13
#